data_AF-A0A6P6JPT3-F1
#
_entry.id   AF-A0A6P6JPT3-F1
#
_cell.length_a   1.000
_cell.length_b   1.000
_cell.length_c   1.000
_cell.angle_alpha   90.00
_cell.angle_beta   90.00
_cell.angle_gamma   90.00
#
_symmetry.space_group_name_H-M   'P 1'
#
loop_
_entity.id
_entity.type
_entity.pdbx_description
1 polymer ?
#
loop_
_entity_poly.entity_id
_entity_poly.type
_entity_poly.pdbx_seq_one_letter_code
_entity_poly.pdbx_strand_id
1 'polypeptide(L)'
;MIVRFNRLKRGLFLLGMLFMVSRLVLSEEVGPAEKEVTFSHVYRIDSGCKQGSQVAQLSQDQASEGPLVTVDGENDIVFKHNIRLKSAGCGCADSEDFKALLYRVNGLEEEVTYLKSQCAQGCCKGGSGVDTSCSGHGTYQHDSCSCKCNPGWEGPDCSISSCPDECNDNGRCVDGRCVCYEGYTGHDCSQLTCPNDCKDKGHCVDGKCVCFSGFSGEDCSIATCPNDCIGNGRCVDGQCICDEGFFGIDCSMVLGPKGLRLIIVTDVSLLVEWESVRGAEYYILSYYPKGDEGAIKEVQVENTKNSYLIKGLRPGVTYIVQVYAVIRGINSEPDEIVATTEVSGIEGIKVVGQTEDSIQVDWKNPAIAVDFFKLTHASPDGQGGQENVAMSQEARTKHTIVGLNPGTEYQIGVQAIKGESEGKPSYATGVTDIDAPTNLATRDVTENSATVVWDGVRAEIDGYVLTYSSAEGTSREIKVAADATSYQLTSLKPGVLYTVFLWAYKGSRSSRKSMTEAETDIDAPTNLVTREVTEDSALVTWDKVQADIDGYMLSYSSVDGSGQEVRVGADSTSYRFTALKPGVLYTVYVWAIKGPRSSRKSSTEAETEIDAPKNLKATDVQTQTSTITWKAPQANIDGYILSYRAEDGSMQTVEKMLTAQENRFALSDLAMGKKYIVTLIAYRGTKKSRAVETSFSTVGLAYEFPMDCTQIMRNGKMESGVYTIYINGNRSRTMQVYCDMTTDGGGWIVFQRRSTGKLNFMRRWREYIKGFGELTDEFWLGLEKIHELTNTPTQYEVRFDLGLGSERKYAIYDNFKLAPSKQKFKLTIGNYKGNAGDAMTYHQGGSFSTVDSDNDIALGNCALTHQGAWWYKNCHLANLNGGFGDNRHSMGVNWEPWKGHLQSLDFAEIKIRPVGVAGRQKRSLKRRVAVY
;
A
#
# COMPACT_ATOMS: atom_id res chain seq x y z
N MET A 1 -50.35 22.14 5.47
CA MET A 1 -51.21 21.08 4.89
C MET A 1 -51.46 20.04 5.99
N ILE A 2 -52.69 19.66 6.42
CA ILE A 2 -54.05 19.92 5.89
C ILE A 2 -54.20 19.34 4.46
N VAL A 3 -55.01 18.29 4.18
CA VAL A 3 -56.02 17.62 5.04
C VAL A 3 -56.32 16.14 4.66
N ARG A 4 -57.13 15.50 5.52
CA ARG A 4 -57.92 14.25 5.42
C ARG A 4 -58.57 13.97 4.02
N PHE A 5 -59.06 12.79 3.66
CA PHE A 5 -60.09 11.91 4.31
C PHE A 5 -59.91 10.42 3.86
N ASN A 6 -60.49 9.38 4.50
CA ASN A 6 -61.93 9.22 4.76
C ASN A 6 -62.32 8.46 6.07
N ARG A 7 -63.63 8.30 6.35
CA ARG A 7 -64.23 7.79 7.62
C ARG A 7 -65.30 6.69 7.41
N LEU A 8 -65.66 5.94 8.48
CA LEU A 8 -67.06 5.72 8.93
C LEU A 8 -67.18 5.24 10.42
N LYS A 9 -68.41 5.04 10.95
CA LYS A 9 -68.84 4.53 12.30
C LYS A 9 -70.26 3.87 12.17
N ARG A 10 -70.93 3.16 13.10
CA ARG A 10 -70.97 2.93 14.59
C ARG A 10 -71.30 1.40 14.83
N GLY A 11 -71.51 0.79 16.02
CA GLY A 11 -71.48 1.19 17.45
C GLY A 11 -72.83 1.00 18.20
N LEU A 12 -72.80 0.56 19.50
CA LEU A 12 -73.90 0.13 20.44
C LEU A 12 -74.29 -1.38 20.41
N PHE A 13 -74.94 -2.04 21.41
CA PHE A 13 -74.87 -2.02 22.92
C PHE A 13 -75.85 -3.08 23.56
N LEU A 14 -75.46 -3.76 24.67
CA LEU A 14 -76.26 -4.50 25.73
C LEU A 14 -77.23 -5.71 25.47
N LEU A 15 -77.34 -6.57 26.53
CA LEU A 15 -78.42 -7.51 26.97
C LEU A 15 -78.80 -8.75 26.11
N GLY A 16 -79.20 -9.92 26.68
CA GLY A 16 -79.18 -10.39 28.08
C GLY A 16 -80.07 -11.64 28.39
N MET A 17 -79.93 -12.20 29.62
CA MET A 17 -80.97 -12.88 30.46
C MET A 17 -81.51 -14.32 30.15
N LEU A 18 -81.44 -15.21 31.17
CA LEU A 18 -82.42 -16.27 31.60
C LEU A 18 -82.72 -17.51 30.67
N PHE A 19 -83.18 -18.71 31.12
CA PHE A 19 -83.29 -19.40 32.43
C PHE A 19 -83.65 -20.92 32.27
N MET A 20 -83.31 -21.79 33.24
CA MET A 20 -83.93 -23.12 33.53
C MET A 20 -83.83 -24.20 32.39
N VAL A 21 -84.27 -25.48 32.46
CA VAL A 21 -85.30 -26.22 33.26
C VAL A 21 -84.95 -27.73 33.43
N SER A 22 -84.80 -28.25 34.68
CA SER A 22 -85.22 -29.61 35.17
C SER A 22 -84.63 -30.93 34.54
N ARG A 23 -84.74 -32.16 35.12
CA ARG A 23 -85.15 -32.66 36.47
C ARG A 23 -84.67 -34.12 36.75
N LEU A 24 -84.59 -34.45 38.05
CA LEU A 24 -84.86 -35.72 38.77
C LEU A 24 -84.78 -37.11 38.08
N VAL A 25 -84.14 -38.05 38.82
CA VAL A 25 -84.67 -39.40 39.15
C VAL A 25 -84.41 -39.66 40.66
N LEU A 26 -85.09 -40.63 41.28
CA LEU A 26 -85.11 -40.99 42.72
C LEU A 26 -85.02 -42.55 42.84
N SER A 27 -84.79 -43.23 43.98
CA SER A 27 -84.74 -42.89 45.43
C SER A 27 -84.00 -44.03 46.22
N GLU A 28 -84.02 -44.28 47.55
CA GLU A 28 -84.71 -43.75 48.76
C GLU A 28 -83.92 -44.11 50.08
N GLU A 29 -84.38 -43.60 51.24
CA GLU A 29 -84.32 -44.03 52.68
C GLU A 29 -83.45 -45.23 53.22
N VAL A 30 -83.03 -45.33 54.51
CA VAL A 30 -83.10 -44.48 55.75
C VAL A 30 -82.03 -44.92 56.79
N GLY A 31 -81.54 -44.02 57.68
CA GLY A 31 -80.73 -44.35 58.88
C GLY A 31 -79.95 -43.15 59.50
N PRO A 32 -79.93 -42.89 60.83
CA PRO A 32 -79.49 -41.59 61.38
C PRO A 32 -78.34 -41.59 62.43
N ALA A 33 -77.70 -40.41 62.61
CA ALA A 33 -77.06 -39.85 63.84
C ALA A 33 -75.93 -40.65 64.53
N GLU A 34 -74.91 -40.09 65.23
CA GLU A 34 -74.38 -38.73 65.48
C GLU A 34 -72.91 -38.94 66.01
N LYS A 35 -72.01 -37.97 66.31
CA LYS A 35 -71.98 -36.49 66.42
C LYS A 35 -70.52 -36.01 66.19
N GLU A 36 -70.23 -34.71 66.22
CA GLU A 36 -68.86 -34.15 66.22
C GLU A 36 -68.75 -32.93 67.16
N VAL A 37 -67.61 -32.74 67.83
CA VAL A 37 -67.30 -31.57 68.69
C VAL A 37 -65.83 -31.17 68.50
N THR A 38 -65.56 -29.87 68.38
CA THR A 38 -64.23 -29.31 68.08
C THR A 38 -63.73 -28.39 69.20
N PHE A 39 -62.43 -28.43 69.47
CA PHE A 39 -61.74 -27.59 70.46
C PHE A 39 -60.96 -26.46 69.77
N SER A 40 -60.87 -25.29 70.42
CA SER A 40 -60.06 -24.17 69.92
C SER A 40 -59.32 -23.44 71.05
N HIS A 41 -58.16 -22.86 70.75
CA HIS A 41 -57.28 -22.21 71.72
C HIS A 41 -56.77 -20.87 71.17
N VAL A 42 -56.99 -19.77 71.90
CA VAL A 42 -56.65 -18.41 71.44
C VAL A 42 -55.45 -17.87 72.21
N TYR A 43 -54.33 -17.71 71.51
CA TYR A 43 -53.12 -17.10 72.05
C TYR A 43 -53.10 -15.58 71.81
N ARG A 44 -52.67 -14.81 72.82
CA ARG A 44 -52.40 -13.37 72.68
C ARG A 44 -50.96 -13.08 73.09
N ILE A 45 -50.11 -12.79 72.10
CA ILE A 45 -48.68 -12.52 72.28
C ILE A 45 -48.43 -11.02 72.09
N ASP A 46 -48.57 -10.24 73.16
CA ASP A 46 -48.19 -8.83 73.14
C ASP A 46 -46.65 -8.72 73.31
N SER A 47 -45.98 -8.31 72.24
CA SER A 47 -44.51 -8.23 72.16
C SER A 47 -43.99 -6.81 72.47
N GLY A 48 -42.92 -6.70 73.27
CA GLY A 48 -42.50 -5.41 73.80
C GLY A 48 -41.06 -5.37 74.31
N CYS A 49 -40.08 -5.25 73.41
CA CYS A 49 -38.76 -4.71 73.75
C CYS A 49 -38.25 -3.79 72.64
N LYS A 50 -38.36 -2.48 72.90
CA LYS A 50 -37.84 -1.31 72.16
C LYS A 50 -37.20 -0.40 73.23
N GLN A 51 -36.27 0.53 72.96
CA GLN A 51 -35.59 0.97 71.74
C GLN A 51 -34.27 1.66 72.18
N GLY A 52 -33.40 2.03 71.24
CA GLY A 52 -32.30 2.96 71.50
C GLY A 52 -32.71 4.43 71.37
N SER A 53 -32.51 5.21 72.44
CA SER A 53 -32.38 6.69 72.52
C SER A 53 -33.51 7.63 71.99
N GLN A 54 -34.02 8.48 72.90
CA GLN A 54 -34.45 9.90 72.76
C GLN A 54 -35.30 10.30 71.51
N VAL A 55 -36.50 10.89 71.63
CA VAL A 55 -36.81 12.24 72.17
C VAL A 55 -38.34 12.38 72.43
N ALA A 56 -38.75 13.37 73.25
CA ALA A 56 -40.11 13.96 73.44
C ALA A 56 -41.18 13.26 74.32
N GLN A 57 -41.44 13.87 75.49
CA GLN A 57 -42.71 14.52 75.94
C GLN A 57 -43.93 14.44 74.97
N LEU A 58 -45.22 14.35 75.37
CA LEU A 58 -46.04 14.46 76.61
C LEU A 58 -47.45 13.83 76.27
N SER A 59 -48.49 13.62 77.10
CA SER A 59 -48.82 13.77 78.55
C SER A 59 -50.20 13.15 78.87
N GLN A 60 -50.43 12.72 80.13
CA GLN A 60 -51.76 12.54 80.80
C GLN A 60 -52.72 11.44 80.24
N ASP A 61 -53.63 10.82 81.02
CA ASP A 61 -53.90 10.89 82.47
C ASP A 61 -54.52 9.56 83.04
N GLN A 62 -54.48 9.43 84.39
CA GLN A 62 -55.38 8.74 85.36
C GLN A 62 -56.35 7.60 84.91
N ALA A 63 -56.31 6.38 85.51
CA ALA A 63 -57.00 5.92 86.75
C ALA A 63 -58.49 5.46 86.51
N SER A 64 -59.15 4.56 87.25
CA SER A 64 -58.84 3.62 88.36
C SER A 64 -59.99 2.58 88.55
N GLU A 65 -59.72 1.44 89.21
CA GLU A 65 -60.61 0.58 90.06
C GLU A 65 -62.08 0.22 89.67
N GLY A 66 -62.52 -1.01 90.00
CA GLY A 66 -63.95 -1.35 90.21
C GLY A 66 -64.41 -2.77 89.77
N PRO A 67 -64.97 -3.62 90.67
CA PRO A 67 -65.44 -4.99 90.33
C PRO A 67 -66.93 -5.30 90.63
N LEU A 68 -67.49 -6.31 89.94
CA LEU A 68 -68.63 -7.21 90.31
C LEU A 68 -68.66 -8.32 89.21
N VAL A 69 -68.59 -9.64 89.44
CA VAL A 69 -69.46 -10.60 90.17
C VAL A 69 -70.86 -10.77 89.56
N THR A 70 -71.08 -11.85 88.78
CA THR A 70 -72.07 -12.94 89.02
C THR A 70 -71.98 -14.06 87.95
N VAL A 71 -72.03 -15.33 88.41
CA VAL A 71 -72.86 -16.50 87.97
C VAL A 71 -73.73 -16.24 86.71
N ASP A 72 -73.85 -17.11 85.69
CA ASP A 72 -74.08 -18.58 85.71
C ASP A 72 -73.67 -19.28 84.38
N GLY A 73 -73.77 -20.62 84.30
CA GLY A 73 -73.99 -21.37 83.05
C GLY A 73 -72.81 -22.15 82.41
N GLU A 74 -72.82 -23.47 82.63
CA GLU A 74 -72.39 -24.58 81.74
C GLU A 74 -71.07 -24.50 80.93
N ASN A 75 -70.09 -25.30 81.38
CA ASN A 75 -69.19 -26.16 80.56
C ASN A 75 -68.41 -25.55 79.38
N ASP A 76 -67.58 -24.54 79.64
CA ASP A 76 -66.40 -24.25 78.82
C ASP A 76 -65.18 -23.94 79.73
N ILE A 77 -64.24 -24.88 79.88
CA ILE A 77 -63.11 -24.75 80.83
C ILE A 77 -61.95 -23.97 80.19
N VAL A 78 -62.03 -22.64 80.24
CA VAL A 78 -61.02 -21.73 79.68
C VAL A 78 -59.79 -21.58 80.60
N PHE A 79 -58.80 -22.47 80.44
CA PHE A 79 -57.51 -22.38 81.16
C PHE A 79 -56.58 -21.27 80.64
N LYS A 80 -56.76 -20.04 81.14
CA LYS A 80 -55.82 -18.93 80.92
C LYS A 80 -54.53 -19.09 81.73
N HIS A 81 -53.48 -19.61 81.10
CA HIS A 81 -52.11 -19.58 81.62
C HIS A 81 -51.31 -18.41 81.03
N ASN A 82 -50.61 -17.65 81.88
CA ASN A 82 -49.89 -16.42 81.52
C ASN A 82 -48.41 -16.55 81.89
N ILE A 83 -47.58 -17.00 80.93
CA ILE A 83 -46.17 -17.37 81.16
C ILE A 83 -45.25 -16.37 80.45
N ARG A 84 -44.34 -15.75 81.21
CA ARG A 84 -43.32 -14.83 80.68
C ARG A 84 -42.00 -15.58 80.44
N LEU A 85 -41.58 -15.66 79.18
CA LEU A 85 -40.25 -16.16 78.80
C LEU A 85 -39.34 -15.00 78.39
N LYS A 86 -38.08 -15.02 78.85
CA LYS A 86 -37.04 -14.07 78.41
C LYS A 86 -36.39 -14.60 77.14
N SER A 87 -36.40 -13.82 76.06
CA SER A 87 -35.67 -14.12 74.84
C SER A 87 -34.23 -13.57 74.87
N ALA A 88 -33.35 -14.22 74.13
CA ALA A 88 -32.06 -13.69 73.69
C ALA A 88 -31.83 -14.21 72.26
N GLY A 89 -31.55 -13.31 71.31
CA GLY A 89 -31.47 -13.64 69.88
C GLY A 89 -32.84 -13.61 69.18
N CYS A 90 -33.14 -12.51 68.48
CA CYS A 90 -34.30 -12.44 67.57
C CYS A 90 -33.82 -12.73 66.14
N GLY A 91 -34.41 -13.70 65.45
CA GLY A 91 -33.93 -14.02 64.09
C GLY A 91 -34.54 -15.19 63.32
N CYS A 92 -35.70 -15.75 63.68
CA CYS A 92 -36.45 -16.69 62.85
C CYS A 92 -37.96 -16.47 63.00
N ALA A 93 -38.61 -16.03 61.93
CA ALA A 93 -39.97 -16.46 61.61
C ALA A 93 -39.86 -17.63 60.61
N ASP A 94 -40.95 -18.37 60.44
CA ASP A 94 -41.14 -19.38 59.38
C ASP A 94 -40.26 -20.66 59.46
N SER A 95 -40.52 -21.50 60.48
CA SER A 95 -40.47 -22.98 60.34
C SER A 95 -41.59 -23.62 61.17
N GLU A 96 -42.14 -24.75 60.70
CA GLU A 96 -43.31 -25.41 61.30
C GLU A 96 -43.02 -26.12 62.64
N ASP A 97 -41.77 -26.51 62.90
CA ASP A 97 -41.38 -27.43 63.99
C ASP A 97 -41.78 -26.94 65.39
N PHE A 98 -41.86 -25.62 65.59
CA PHE A 98 -42.26 -25.03 66.86
C PHE A 98 -43.73 -25.30 67.23
N LYS A 99 -44.59 -25.61 66.24
CA LYS A 99 -45.99 -25.99 66.48
C LYS A 99 -46.12 -27.41 67.04
N ALA A 100 -45.28 -28.34 66.59
CA ALA A 100 -45.38 -29.75 66.95
C ALA A 100 -45.00 -30.03 68.42
N LEU A 101 -44.07 -29.25 68.98
CA LEU A 101 -43.59 -29.46 70.35
C LEU A 101 -44.64 -29.14 71.42
N LEU A 102 -45.59 -28.25 71.12
CA LEU A 102 -46.58 -27.73 72.07
C LEU A 102 -47.68 -28.75 72.42
N TYR A 103 -47.90 -29.76 71.56
CA TYR A 103 -49.03 -30.69 71.69
C TYR A 103 -48.77 -31.91 72.61
N ARG A 104 -47.52 -32.12 73.05
CA ARG A 104 -47.11 -33.34 73.79
C ARG A 104 -46.94 -33.17 75.31
N VAL A 105 -47.32 -32.03 75.87
CA VAL A 105 -47.11 -31.68 77.30
C VAL A 105 -48.40 -31.74 78.12
N ASN A 106 -49.57 -31.89 77.49
CA ASN A 106 -50.85 -31.47 78.06
C ASN A 106 -51.80 -32.63 78.42
N GLY A 107 -51.29 -33.79 78.88
CA GLY A 107 -52.11 -35.01 79.03
C GLY A 107 -51.61 -36.09 80.01
N LEU A 108 -51.12 -35.72 81.20
CA LEU A 108 -50.55 -36.67 82.19
C LEU A 108 -50.89 -36.36 83.68
N GLU A 109 -52.06 -35.80 84.00
CA GLU A 109 -52.41 -35.43 85.41
C GLU A 109 -53.85 -35.80 85.89
N GLU A 110 -54.51 -36.85 85.35
CA GLU A 110 -55.85 -37.30 85.86
C GLU A 110 -55.93 -38.80 86.24
N GLU A 111 -54.99 -39.30 87.05
CA GLU A 111 -54.98 -40.72 87.53
C GLU A 111 -54.92 -40.86 89.07
N VAL A 112 -55.48 -39.92 89.84
CA VAL A 112 -55.21 -39.80 91.30
C VAL A 112 -56.44 -39.86 92.23
N THR A 113 -57.68 -39.62 91.76
CA THR A 113 -58.81 -39.27 92.67
C THR A 113 -59.91 -40.35 92.80
N TYR A 114 -59.55 -41.58 93.16
CA TYR A 114 -60.51 -42.66 93.49
C TYR A 114 -60.94 -42.70 94.98
N LEU A 115 -60.11 -42.20 95.90
CA LEU A 115 -59.94 -42.83 97.21
C LEU A 115 -60.57 -42.10 98.42
N LYS A 116 -61.73 -41.42 98.30
CA LYS A 116 -62.22 -40.57 99.43
C LYS A 116 -63.73 -40.24 99.58
N SER A 117 -64.62 -41.22 99.77
CA SER A 117 -65.62 -41.23 100.89
C SER A 117 -66.81 -42.20 100.72
N GLN A 118 -67.18 -42.89 101.81
CA GLN A 118 -68.49 -43.54 102.04
C GLN A 118 -68.80 -43.62 103.56
N CYS A 119 -70.09 -43.64 103.93
CA CYS A 119 -70.71 -44.00 105.24
C CYS A 119 -70.52 -43.12 106.51
N ALA A 120 -71.62 -42.90 107.28
CA ALA A 120 -71.82 -43.37 108.68
C ALA A 120 -73.15 -42.94 109.39
N GLN A 121 -73.70 -43.82 110.28
CA GLN A 121 -74.85 -43.65 111.24
C GLN A 121 -76.29 -43.63 110.65
N GLY A 122 -77.42 -43.84 111.38
CA GLY A 122 -77.70 -44.06 112.84
C GLY A 122 -79.13 -44.64 113.11
N CYS A 123 -79.62 -44.71 114.38
CA CYS A 123 -80.76 -45.58 114.82
C CYS A 123 -81.85 -44.97 115.76
N CYS A 124 -82.86 -45.80 116.14
CA CYS A 124 -84.16 -45.48 116.79
C CYS A 124 -84.18 -45.41 118.35
N LYS A 125 -85.38 -45.26 118.96
CA LYS A 125 -85.65 -45.21 120.43
C LYS A 125 -86.94 -45.96 120.82
N GLY A 126 -86.98 -46.53 122.04
CA GLY A 126 -88.19 -47.18 122.63
C GLY A 126 -89.16 -46.24 123.36
N GLY A 127 -90.15 -46.69 124.13
CA GLY A 127 -90.60 -48.03 124.57
C GLY A 127 -92.12 -48.02 124.86
N SER A 128 -92.80 -48.92 125.60
CA SER A 128 -92.42 -50.07 126.44
C SER A 128 -93.69 -50.93 126.67
N GLY A 129 -93.63 -52.25 126.94
CA GLY A 129 -94.85 -52.97 127.38
C GLY A 129 -94.95 -54.50 127.40
N VAL A 130 -93.94 -55.27 126.98
CA VAL A 130 -93.93 -56.75 127.03
C VAL A 130 -92.57 -57.22 127.59
N ASP A 131 -92.49 -58.46 128.09
CA ASP A 131 -91.38 -58.99 128.88
C ASP A 131 -89.97 -58.64 128.35
N THR A 132 -89.09 -58.23 129.27
CA THR A 132 -87.69 -57.89 129.01
C THR A 132 -86.73 -59.02 129.32
N SER A 133 -87.21 -60.17 129.81
CA SER A 133 -86.41 -61.37 130.10
C SER A 133 -86.32 -62.35 128.92
N CYS A 134 -87.18 -62.23 127.91
CA CYS A 134 -87.18 -63.02 126.67
C CYS A 134 -87.07 -64.54 126.90
N SER A 135 -87.75 -65.02 127.95
CA SER A 135 -87.71 -66.41 128.46
C SER A 135 -86.30 -67.00 128.72
N GLY A 136 -85.24 -66.18 128.73
CA GLY A 136 -83.84 -66.63 128.76
C GLY A 136 -83.29 -67.16 127.43
N HIS A 137 -84.09 -67.19 126.36
CA HIS A 137 -83.73 -67.72 125.03
C HIS A 137 -83.67 -66.64 123.93
N GLY A 138 -83.73 -65.36 124.31
CA GLY A 138 -83.48 -64.22 123.44
C GLY A 138 -82.80 -63.06 124.18
N THR A 139 -82.44 -62.02 123.42
CA THR A 139 -81.93 -60.75 123.95
C THR A 139 -82.94 -59.64 123.67
N TYR A 140 -83.31 -58.85 124.67
CA TYR A 140 -84.22 -57.73 124.49
C TYR A 140 -83.55 -56.61 123.67
N GLN A 141 -84.14 -56.21 122.54
CA GLN A 141 -83.59 -55.15 121.70
C GLN A 141 -84.26 -53.80 121.99
N HIS A 142 -83.47 -52.91 122.59
CA HIS A 142 -83.88 -51.54 122.93
C HIS A 142 -84.25 -50.68 121.70
N ASP A 143 -83.73 -51.04 120.52
CA ASP A 143 -83.94 -50.30 119.27
C ASP A 143 -85.34 -50.56 118.66
N SER A 144 -85.97 -51.69 119.00
CA SER A 144 -87.23 -52.19 118.41
C SER A 144 -88.34 -52.46 119.44
N CYS A 145 -88.06 -52.36 120.75
CA CYS A 145 -88.98 -52.65 121.85
C CYS A 145 -89.43 -54.12 121.97
N SER A 146 -88.70 -55.05 121.36
CA SER A 146 -89.08 -56.46 121.25
C SER A 146 -87.96 -57.41 121.68
N CYS A 147 -88.34 -58.64 122.05
CA CYS A 147 -87.38 -59.72 122.19
C CYS A 147 -86.87 -60.18 120.83
N LYS A 148 -85.56 -60.17 120.63
CA LYS A 148 -84.92 -60.89 119.53
C LYS A 148 -84.47 -62.25 120.04
N CYS A 149 -85.12 -63.29 119.54
CA CYS A 149 -84.79 -64.66 119.88
C CYS A 149 -83.41 -65.04 119.36
N ASN A 150 -82.72 -65.92 120.09
CA ASN A 150 -81.47 -66.49 119.61
C ASN A 150 -81.75 -67.35 118.35
N PRO A 151 -80.83 -67.42 117.37
CA PRO A 151 -81.05 -68.24 116.17
C PRO A 151 -81.44 -69.68 116.53
N GLY A 152 -82.43 -70.21 115.82
CA GLY A 152 -83.08 -71.48 116.15
C GLY A 152 -84.29 -71.35 117.09
N TRP A 153 -84.62 -70.15 117.59
CA TRP A 153 -85.78 -69.88 118.47
C TRP A 153 -86.69 -68.76 117.93
N GLU A 154 -87.98 -68.83 118.25
CA GLU A 154 -89.02 -67.91 117.79
C GLU A 154 -90.19 -67.78 118.79
N GLY A 155 -91.20 -66.97 118.45
CA GLY A 155 -92.30 -66.55 119.34
C GLY A 155 -92.04 -65.18 120.00
N PRO A 156 -93.10 -64.47 120.47
CA PRO A 156 -92.98 -63.10 120.98
C PRO A 156 -92.17 -62.98 122.28
N ASP A 157 -92.04 -64.07 123.02
CA ASP A 157 -91.25 -64.25 124.24
C ASP A 157 -90.12 -65.30 124.07
N CYS A 158 -89.84 -65.74 122.84
CA CYS A 158 -88.79 -66.69 122.47
C CYS A 158 -88.90 -68.10 123.08
N SER A 159 -90.08 -68.71 122.96
CA SER A 159 -90.46 -69.98 123.59
C SER A 159 -90.59 -71.19 122.63
N ILE A 160 -90.35 -71.01 121.32
CA ILE A 160 -90.54 -72.02 120.25
C ILE A 160 -89.22 -72.21 119.46
N SER A 161 -89.00 -73.31 118.73
CA SER A 161 -87.73 -73.62 118.02
C SER A 161 -87.88 -74.14 116.58
N SER A 162 -86.98 -73.74 115.67
CA SER A 162 -87.03 -74.04 114.21
C SER A 162 -85.65 -74.11 113.52
N CYS A 163 -85.57 -74.72 112.31
CA CYS A 163 -84.33 -74.95 111.52
C CYS A 163 -84.44 -74.33 110.10
N PRO A 164 -83.33 -73.88 109.47
CA PRO A 164 -83.36 -73.37 108.09
C PRO A 164 -83.64 -74.47 107.04
N ASP A 165 -84.69 -74.28 106.25
CA ASP A 165 -85.05 -75.01 105.01
C ASP A 165 -84.88 -76.54 105.04
N GLU A 166 -85.10 -77.16 106.21
CA GLU A 166 -84.84 -78.57 106.51
C GLU A 166 -83.46 -79.09 106.04
N CYS A 167 -82.48 -78.19 105.91
CA CYS A 167 -81.15 -78.43 105.35
C CYS A 167 -81.11 -78.91 103.88
N ASN A 168 -82.14 -78.57 103.09
CA ASN A 168 -82.29 -78.92 101.67
C ASN A 168 -82.08 -80.42 101.37
N ASP A 169 -82.41 -81.32 102.30
CA ASP A 169 -82.07 -82.76 102.31
C ASP A 169 -80.55 -83.10 102.22
N ASN A 170 -79.67 -82.13 102.00
CA ASN A 170 -78.22 -82.29 101.81
C ASN A 170 -77.41 -82.14 103.11
N GLY A 171 -78.10 -82.18 104.25
CA GLY A 171 -77.50 -82.19 105.58
C GLY A 171 -78.48 -82.63 106.66
N ARG A 172 -78.07 -82.47 107.91
CA ARG A 172 -78.90 -82.78 109.10
C ARG A 172 -78.98 -81.56 110.01
N CYS A 173 -80.19 -81.17 110.44
CA CYS A 173 -80.32 -80.15 111.49
C CYS A 173 -79.97 -80.73 112.86
N VAL A 174 -79.15 -79.99 113.61
CA VAL A 174 -78.86 -80.20 115.04
C VAL A 174 -78.81 -78.82 115.68
N ASP A 175 -79.55 -78.63 116.78
CA ASP A 175 -79.59 -77.39 117.58
C ASP A 175 -79.75 -76.09 116.75
N GLY A 176 -80.63 -76.11 115.74
CA GLY A 176 -80.93 -74.97 114.88
C GLY A 176 -79.93 -74.70 113.75
N ARG A 177 -78.95 -75.59 113.51
CA ARG A 177 -77.96 -75.47 112.43
C ARG A 177 -77.87 -76.75 111.58
N CYS A 178 -77.68 -76.56 110.28
CA CYS A 178 -77.42 -77.64 109.33
C CYS A 178 -75.96 -78.10 109.32
N VAL A 179 -75.74 -79.41 109.22
CA VAL A 179 -74.44 -80.05 109.00
C VAL A 179 -74.49 -80.81 107.68
N CYS A 180 -73.68 -80.39 106.70
CA CYS A 180 -73.78 -80.84 105.31
C CYS A 180 -73.04 -82.14 105.02
N TYR A 181 -73.46 -82.84 103.97
CA TYR A 181 -72.76 -84.03 103.46
C TYR A 181 -71.56 -83.67 102.57
N GLU A 182 -70.67 -84.63 102.36
CA GLU A 182 -69.41 -84.44 101.62
C GLU A 182 -69.66 -83.97 100.16
N GLY A 183 -68.86 -83.01 99.71
CA GLY A 183 -69.05 -82.29 98.44
C GLY A 183 -69.88 -81.02 98.55
N TYR A 184 -70.76 -80.92 99.56
CA TYR A 184 -71.67 -79.79 99.78
C TYR A 184 -71.17 -78.83 100.87
N THR A 185 -71.48 -77.55 100.69
CA THR A 185 -71.15 -76.43 101.58
C THR A 185 -72.27 -75.38 101.57
N GLY A 186 -72.07 -74.26 102.25
CA GLY A 186 -73.10 -73.24 102.50
C GLY A 186 -73.85 -73.45 103.83
N HIS A 187 -74.63 -72.46 104.25
CA HIS A 187 -75.30 -72.45 105.56
C HIS A 187 -76.53 -73.39 105.68
N ASP A 188 -76.96 -73.90 104.53
CA ASP A 188 -78.19 -74.62 104.20
C ASP A 188 -77.87 -75.83 103.29
N CYS A 189 -76.59 -76.11 103.05
CA CYS A 189 -76.07 -77.23 102.27
C CYS A 189 -76.38 -77.21 100.76
N SER A 190 -76.62 -76.03 100.17
CA SER A 190 -77.01 -75.88 98.76
C SER A 190 -75.88 -75.75 97.74
N GLN A 191 -74.61 -75.61 98.17
CA GLN A 191 -73.48 -75.24 97.28
C GLN A 191 -72.48 -76.38 97.08
N LEU A 192 -71.91 -76.54 95.87
CA LEU A 192 -70.86 -77.52 95.57
C LEU A 192 -69.45 -76.92 95.65
N THR A 193 -68.46 -77.76 95.99
CA THR A 193 -67.06 -77.33 96.18
C THR A 193 -66.23 -77.45 94.89
N CYS A 194 -65.46 -76.41 94.52
CA CYS A 194 -64.58 -76.40 93.34
C CYS A 194 -63.13 -76.87 93.62
N PRO A 195 -62.40 -77.39 92.61
CA PRO A 195 -60.98 -77.72 92.72
C PRO A 195 -60.11 -76.51 93.06
N ASN A 196 -59.32 -76.61 94.14
CA ASN A 196 -58.29 -75.63 94.54
C ASN A 196 -58.76 -74.16 94.64
N ASP A 197 -60.06 -73.93 94.80
CA ASP A 197 -60.72 -72.62 94.74
C ASP A 197 -60.30 -71.75 93.54
N CYS A 198 -60.06 -72.41 92.39
CA CYS A 198 -59.65 -71.77 91.13
C CYS A 198 -58.39 -70.88 91.21
N LYS A 199 -57.56 -71.06 92.26
CA LYS A 199 -56.32 -70.30 92.54
C LYS A 199 -56.49 -68.78 92.50
N ASP A 200 -57.65 -68.27 92.88
CA ASP A 200 -58.03 -66.84 92.75
C ASP A 200 -57.95 -66.27 91.31
N LYS A 201 -57.85 -67.15 90.30
CA LYS A 201 -57.60 -66.83 88.87
C LYS A 201 -58.75 -67.21 87.94
N GLY A 202 -59.91 -67.51 88.51
CA GLY A 202 -61.14 -67.79 87.79
C GLY A 202 -62.35 -67.79 88.71
N HIS A 203 -63.52 -68.01 88.13
CA HIS A 203 -64.77 -68.19 88.88
C HIS A 203 -65.11 -69.67 89.04
N CYS A 204 -65.50 -70.07 90.25
CA CYS A 204 -66.12 -71.37 90.52
C CYS A 204 -67.58 -71.35 90.02
N VAL A 205 -67.93 -72.27 89.12
CA VAL A 205 -69.28 -72.46 88.56
C VAL A 205 -69.53 -73.97 88.44
N ASP A 206 -70.61 -74.47 89.05
CA ASP A 206 -71.04 -75.87 89.04
C ASP A 206 -69.91 -76.90 89.30
N GLY A 207 -69.03 -76.60 90.27
CA GLY A 207 -67.91 -77.45 90.65
C GLY A 207 -66.70 -77.41 89.69
N LYS A 208 -66.66 -76.45 88.75
CA LYS A 208 -65.54 -76.24 87.81
C LYS A 208 -65.05 -74.80 87.80
N CYS A 209 -63.81 -74.60 87.37
CA CYS A 209 -63.20 -73.27 87.28
C CYS A 209 -63.28 -72.70 85.85
N VAL A 210 -63.67 -71.42 85.75
CA VAL A 210 -63.70 -70.64 84.52
C VAL A 210 -62.67 -69.51 84.63
N CYS A 211 -61.58 -69.62 83.89
CA CYS A 211 -60.38 -68.79 84.10
C CYS A 211 -60.48 -67.38 83.52
N PHE A 212 -59.79 -66.43 84.17
CA PHE A 212 -59.62 -65.08 83.64
C PHE A 212 -58.70 -65.05 82.41
N SER A 213 -58.85 -64.01 81.58
CA SER A 213 -57.97 -63.79 80.43
C SER A 213 -56.50 -63.73 80.87
N GLY A 214 -55.62 -64.44 80.16
CA GLY A 214 -54.23 -64.68 80.56
C GLY A 214 -54.02 -65.94 81.41
N PHE A 215 -55.06 -66.70 81.76
CA PHE A 215 -54.94 -67.94 82.56
C PHE A 215 -55.78 -69.12 82.02
N SER A 216 -55.38 -70.34 82.36
CA SER A 216 -55.95 -71.61 81.88
C SER A 216 -55.61 -72.79 82.81
N GLY A 217 -56.15 -73.98 82.51
CA GLY A 217 -56.01 -75.20 83.32
C GLY A 217 -57.20 -75.44 84.26
N GLU A 218 -57.32 -76.65 84.82
CA GLU A 218 -58.50 -77.05 85.63
C GLU A 218 -58.67 -76.23 86.93
N ASP A 219 -57.60 -75.64 87.45
CA ASP A 219 -57.61 -74.69 88.58
C ASP A 219 -57.05 -73.31 88.22
N CYS A 220 -57.03 -72.96 86.92
CA CYS A 220 -56.60 -71.65 86.41
C CYS A 220 -55.15 -71.23 86.75
N SER A 221 -54.28 -72.20 87.04
CA SER A 221 -52.88 -71.97 87.41
C SER A 221 -51.95 -71.59 86.24
N ILE A 222 -52.29 -71.93 84.99
CA ILE A 222 -51.39 -71.86 83.82
C ILE A 222 -51.55 -70.52 83.08
N ALA A 223 -50.50 -69.69 83.04
CA ALA A 223 -50.51 -68.42 82.31
C ALA A 223 -50.47 -68.61 80.78
N THR A 224 -51.19 -67.78 80.02
CA THR A 224 -51.20 -67.78 78.54
C THR A 224 -50.61 -66.48 77.98
N CYS A 225 -49.87 -66.57 76.87
CA CYS A 225 -49.18 -65.44 76.27
C CYS A 225 -50.00 -64.74 75.16
N PRO A 226 -49.76 -63.44 74.89
CA PRO A 226 -50.38 -62.73 73.78
C PRO A 226 -50.17 -63.45 72.44
N ASN A 227 -51.27 -63.71 71.72
CA ASN A 227 -51.31 -64.34 70.39
C ASN A 227 -50.51 -65.66 70.26
N ASP A 228 -50.26 -66.37 71.37
CA ASP A 228 -49.32 -67.52 71.46
C ASP A 228 -47.96 -67.23 70.80
N CYS A 229 -47.49 -65.99 70.93
CA CYS A 229 -46.27 -65.46 70.33
C CYS A 229 -46.18 -65.62 68.80
N ILE A 230 -47.34 -65.81 68.13
CA ILE A 230 -47.52 -66.04 66.69
C ILE A 230 -46.63 -67.21 66.17
N GLY A 231 -46.22 -68.14 67.04
CA GLY A 231 -45.25 -69.18 66.72
C GLY A 231 -43.83 -68.69 66.39
N ASN A 232 -43.54 -67.40 66.59
CA ASN A 232 -42.23 -66.75 66.37
C ASN A 232 -41.50 -66.44 67.68
N GLY A 233 -41.85 -67.17 68.74
CA GLY A 233 -41.21 -67.11 70.05
C GLY A 233 -41.78 -68.16 70.97
N ARG A 234 -41.22 -68.23 72.17
CA ARG A 234 -41.68 -69.12 73.24
C ARG A 234 -42.42 -68.34 74.32
N CYS A 235 -43.61 -68.81 74.66
CA CYS A 235 -44.31 -68.36 75.86
C CYS A 235 -43.56 -68.80 77.13
N VAL A 236 -43.21 -67.84 78.00
CA VAL A 236 -42.59 -68.05 79.31
C VAL A 236 -43.26 -67.10 80.31
N ASP A 237 -43.93 -67.65 81.32
CA ASP A 237 -44.58 -66.90 82.42
C ASP A 237 -45.48 -65.73 81.97
N GLY A 238 -46.19 -65.90 80.84
CA GLY A 238 -47.09 -64.89 80.25
C GLY A 238 -46.41 -63.86 79.34
N GLN A 239 -45.08 -63.94 79.16
CA GLN A 239 -44.33 -63.10 78.24
C GLN A 239 -43.81 -63.91 77.04
N CYS A 240 -43.74 -63.27 75.87
CA CYS A 240 -43.18 -63.86 74.66
C CYS A 240 -41.67 -63.60 74.57
N ILE A 241 -40.88 -64.68 74.63
CA ILE A 241 -39.44 -64.64 74.36
C ILE A 241 -39.23 -64.98 72.88
N CYS A 242 -38.95 -63.96 72.07
CA CYS A 242 -38.93 -64.09 70.62
C CYS A 242 -37.75 -64.91 70.07
N ASP A 243 -37.98 -65.59 68.94
CA ASP A 243 -36.97 -66.29 68.17
C ASP A 243 -35.97 -65.30 67.55
N GLU A 244 -34.77 -65.77 67.17
CA GLU A 244 -33.72 -64.90 66.62
C GLU A 244 -34.20 -64.18 65.34
N GLY A 245 -34.21 -62.85 65.40
CA GLY A 245 -34.70 -61.97 64.33
C GLY A 245 -36.05 -61.31 64.63
N PHE A 246 -36.84 -61.85 65.57
CA PHE A 246 -38.15 -61.31 65.94
C PHE A 246 -38.11 -60.42 67.18
N PHE A 247 -39.05 -59.48 67.27
CA PHE A 247 -39.26 -58.60 68.42
C PHE A 247 -40.73 -58.12 68.51
N GLY A 248 -41.04 -57.31 69.52
CA GLY A 248 -42.40 -56.87 69.83
C GLY A 248 -43.00 -57.63 71.01
N ILE A 249 -44.21 -57.27 71.42
CA ILE A 249 -44.88 -57.84 72.61
C ILE A 249 -45.39 -59.28 72.40
N ASP A 250 -45.58 -59.67 71.14
CA ASP A 250 -46.09 -60.96 70.68
C ASP A 250 -45.24 -61.57 69.55
N CYS A 251 -44.02 -61.05 69.34
CA CYS A 251 -43.08 -61.48 68.31
C CYS A 251 -43.56 -61.32 66.85
N SER A 252 -44.50 -60.39 66.62
CA SER A 252 -45.00 -60.02 65.29
C SER A 252 -44.01 -59.26 64.40
N MET A 253 -43.03 -58.56 64.97
CA MET A 253 -42.12 -57.66 64.24
C MET A 253 -40.78 -58.33 63.93
N VAL A 254 -40.18 -58.04 62.78
CA VAL A 254 -38.85 -58.56 62.38
C VAL A 254 -37.82 -57.46 62.29
N LEU A 255 -36.59 -57.72 62.75
CA LEU A 255 -35.52 -56.73 62.84
C LEU A 255 -35.15 -56.18 61.45
N GLY A 256 -35.24 -54.87 61.30
CA GLY A 256 -34.83 -54.17 60.07
C GLY A 256 -33.31 -54.01 59.93
N PRO A 257 -32.80 -53.94 58.70
CA PRO A 257 -31.42 -53.53 58.42
C PRO A 257 -31.19 -52.08 58.83
N LYS A 258 -29.92 -51.70 58.99
CA LYS A 258 -29.50 -50.35 59.39
C LYS A 258 -28.20 -49.95 58.72
N GLY A 259 -27.93 -48.65 58.71
CA GLY A 259 -26.68 -48.11 58.19
C GLY A 259 -26.55 -48.25 56.67
N LEU A 260 -27.68 -48.30 55.94
CA LEU A 260 -27.68 -48.27 54.48
C LEU A 260 -26.92 -47.03 54.00
N ARG A 261 -25.89 -47.25 53.18
CA ARG A 261 -24.97 -46.21 52.71
C ARG A 261 -24.52 -46.46 51.27
N LEU A 262 -24.15 -45.38 50.60
CA LEU A 262 -23.64 -45.37 49.24
C LEU A 262 -22.11 -45.43 49.26
N ILE A 263 -21.52 -46.39 48.55
CA ILE A 263 -20.08 -46.68 48.56
C ILE A 263 -19.39 -46.25 47.25
N ILE A 264 -20.03 -46.54 46.10
CA ILE A 264 -19.55 -46.12 44.77
C ILE A 264 -20.74 -45.61 43.95
N VAL A 265 -20.53 -44.47 43.30
CA VAL A 265 -21.44 -43.90 42.30
C VAL A 265 -20.78 -43.99 40.94
N THR A 266 -21.55 -44.33 39.91
CA THR A 266 -21.22 -44.06 38.50
C THR A 266 -22.44 -43.44 37.82
N ASP A 267 -22.36 -43.21 36.52
CA ASP A 267 -23.50 -42.76 35.72
C ASP A 267 -24.55 -43.85 35.48
N VAL A 268 -24.19 -45.14 35.62
CA VAL A 268 -25.10 -46.28 35.35
C VAL A 268 -25.22 -47.28 36.51
N SER A 269 -24.59 -47.02 37.66
CA SER A 269 -24.61 -47.92 38.81
C SER A 269 -24.45 -47.23 40.17
N LEU A 270 -25.06 -47.83 41.20
CA LEU A 270 -24.87 -47.47 42.61
C LEU A 270 -24.45 -48.74 43.39
N LEU A 271 -23.31 -48.69 44.08
CA LEU A 271 -22.94 -49.71 45.07
C LEU A 271 -23.44 -49.26 46.44
N VAL A 272 -24.36 -50.02 47.02
CA VAL A 272 -24.90 -49.77 48.36
C VAL A 272 -24.50 -50.87 49.33
N GLU A 273 -24.36 -50.52 50.61
CA GLU A 273 -23.97 -51.40 51.70
C GLU A 273 -24.82 -51.11 52.94
N TRP A 274 -25.14 -52.13 53.74
CA TRP A 274 -25.88 -52.04 55.00
C TRP A 274 -25.25 -52.93 56.08
N GLU A 275 -25.76 -52.87 57.31
CA GLU A 275 -25.38 -53.77 58.42
C GLU A 275 -26.18 -55.08 58.38
N SER A 276 -25.51 -56.22 58.59
CA SER A 276 -26.15 -57.54 58.53
C SER A 276 -27.12 -57.77 59.69
N VAL A 277 -28.36 -58.15 59.35
CA VAL A 277 -29.43 -58.49 60.28
C VAL A 277 -29.29 -59.95 60.73
N ARG A 278 -29.37 -60.17 62.05
CA ARG A 278 -29.46 -61.52 62.64
C ARG A 278 -30.86 -62.09 62.47
N GLY A 279 -30.94 -63.36 62.08
CA GLY A 279 -32.19 -64.05 61.73
C GLY A 279 -32.62 -63.87 60.26
N ALA A 280 -32.02 -62.96 59.49
CA ALA A 280 -32.38 -62.76 58.08
C ALA A 280 -32.13 -64.01 57.22
N GLU A 281 -33.15 -64.43 56.46
CA GLU A 281 -33.05 -65.47 55.44
C GLU A 281 -32.50 -64.89 54.12
N TYR A 282 -32.93 -63.67 53.80
CA TYR A 282 -32.44 -62.85 52.70
C TYR A 282 -32.85 -61.38 52.93
N TYR A 283 -32.35 -60.50 52.08
CA TYR A 283 -32.79 -59.11 51.97
C TYR A 283 -33.56 -58.90 50.66
N ILE A 284 -34.49 -57.94 50.64
CA ILE A 284 -35.06 -57.39 49.41
C ILE A 284 -34.51 -55.97 49.26
N LEU A 285 -33.88 -55.67 48.12
CA LEU A 285 -33.44 -54.34 47.76
C LEU A 285 -34.41 -53.76 46.72
N SER A 286 -35.18 -52.75 47.12
CA SER A 286 -36.09 -52.00 46.24
C SER A 286 -35.40 -50.70 45.78
N TYR A 287 -35.57 -50.34 44.51
CA TYR A 287 -35.08 -49.05 43.99
C TYR A 287 -35.94 -48.52 42.84
N TYR A 288 -36.12 -47.19 42.81
CA TYR A 288 -36.92 -46.48 41.80
C TYR A 288 -36.44 -45.03 41.60
N PRO A 289 -36.67 -44.40 40.44
CA PRO A 289 -36.38 -42.98 40.25
C PRO A 289 -37.27 -42.14 41.17
N LYS A 290 -36.70 -41.12 41.83
CA LYS A 290 -37.43 -40.24 42.74
C LYS A 290 -38.53 -39.49 41.96
N GLY A 291 -39.79 -39.76 42.29
CA GLY A 291 -40.98 -39.25 41.57
C GLY A 291 -41.57 -40.20 40.52
N ASP A 292 -41.04 -41.42 40.38
CA ASP A 292 -41.58 -42.48 39.52
C ASP A 292 -41.70 -43.80 40.29
N GLU A 293 -42.60 -43.81 41.29
CA GLU A 293 -42.93 -45.00 42.11
C GLU A 293 -43.53 -46.15 41.29
N GLY A 294 -44.01 -45.87 40.07
CA GLY A 294 -44.45 -46.90 39.12
C GLY A 294 -43.30 -47.73 38.52
N ALA A 295 -42.05 -47.28 38.68
CA ALA A 295 -40.86 -47.92 38.12
C ALA A 295 -40.00 -48.69 39.15
N ILE A 296 -40.61 -49.11 40.27
CA ILE A 296 -39.99 -49.97 41.30
C ILE A 296 -39.38 -51.24 40.70
N LYS A 297 -38.15 -51.53 41.14
CA LYS A 297 -37.43 -52.77 40.88
C LYS A 297 -36.95 -53.36 42.19
N GLU A 298 -37.33 -54.60 42.44
CA GLU A 298 -36.88 -55.37 43.60
C GLU A 298 -35.83 -56.39 43.20
N VAL A 299 -34.87 -56.65 44.09
CA VAL A 299 -33.88 -57.72 43.95
C VAL A 299 -33.73 -58.45 45.28
N GLN A 300 -33.88 -59.77 45.25
CA GLN A 300 -33.56 -60.64 46.38
C GLN A 300 -32.03 -60.79 46.51
N VAL A 301 -31.49 -60.55 47.71
CA VAL A 301 -30.06 -60.63 48.03
C VAL A 301 -29.85 -61.62 49.18
N GLU A 302 -29.01 -62.63 48.97
CA GLU A 302 -28.69 -63.67 49.96
C GLU A 302 -28.19 -63.07 51.29
N ASN A 303 -28.62 -63.63 52.43
CA ASN A 303 -28.28 -63.12 53.77
C ASN A 303 -26.78 -63.04 54.09
N THR A 304 -25.95 -63.82 53.38
CA THR A 304 -24.47 -63.78 53.48
C THR A 304 -23.84 -62.51 52.88
N LYS A 305 -24.63 -61.65 52.22
CA LYS A 305 -24.20 -60.40 51.61
C LYS A 305 -24.84 -59.20 52.33
N ASN A 306 -24.03 -58.19 52.58
CA ASN A 306 -24.43 -56.92 53.18
C ASN A 306 -24.33 -55.74 52.19
N SER A 307 -24.09 -56.02 50.90
CA SER A 307 -23.90 -55.00 49.86
C SER A 307 -24.37 -55.49 48.50
N TYR A 308 -24.76 -54.54 47.64
CA TYR A 308 -25.26 -54.83 46.29
C TYR A 308 -24.91 -53.73 45.30
N LEU A 309 -24.50 -54.13 44.08
CA LEU A 309 -24.20 -53.23 42.97
C LEU A 309 -25.40 -53.15 42.03
N ILE A 310 -26.23 -52.13 42.20
CA ILE A 310 -27.35 -51.81 41.31
C ILE A 310 -26.78 -51.36 39.96
N LYS A 311 -27.23 -51.95 38.83
CA LYS A 311 -26.72 -51.67 37.47
C LYS A 311 -27.84 -51.35 36.50
N GLY A 312 -27.50 -50.65 35.41
CA GLY A 312 -28.47 -50.27 34.38
C GLY A 312 -29.38 -49.13 34.82
N LEU A 313 -28.85 -48.26 35.70
CA LEU A 313 -29.49 -47.01 36.10
C LEU A 313 -29.31 -45.95 35.00
N ARG A 314 -30.11 -44.89 35.05
CA ARG A 314 -30.01 -43.77 34.12
C ARG A 314 -29.02 -42.73 34.68
N PRO A 315 -28.14 -42.15 33.86
CA PRO A 315 -27.25 -41.04 34.25
C PRO A 315 -28.00 -39.82 34.76
N GLY A 316 -27.39 -39.10 35.72
CA GLY A 316 -27.94 -37.87 36.29
C GLY A 316 -29.39 -38.00 36.76
N VAL A 317 -29.76 -39.11 37.38
CA VAL A 317 -31.10 -39.37 37.93
C VAL A 317 -30.98 -39.71 39.42
N THR A 318 -31.80 -39.06 40.23
CA THR A 318 -31.96 -39.39 41.64
C THR A 318 -32.84 -40.61 41.80
N TYR A 319 -32.34 -41.60 42.54
CA TYR A 319 -33.03 -42.82 42.93
C TYR A 319 -33.33 -42.79 44.42
N ILE A 320 -34.46 -43.37 44.81
CA ILE A 320 -34.70 -43.86 46.16
C ILE A 320 -34.26 -45.33 46.18
N VAL A 321 -33.54 -45.74 47.21
CA VAL A 321 -33.07 -47.11 47.43
C VAL A 321 -33.43 -47.53 48.85
N GLN A 322 -34.19 -48.61 48.99
CA GLN A 322 -34.67 -49.16 50.25
C GLN A 322 -34.17 -50.61 50.38
N VAL A 323 -33.75 -51.00 51.58
CA VAL A 323 -33.40 -52.40 51.88
C VAL A 323 -34.24 -52.93 53.03
N TYR A 324 -34.84 -54.09 52.81
CA TYR A 324 -35.69 -54.82 53.75
C TYR A 324 -34.98 -56.13 54.14
N ALA A 325 -35.09 -56.57 55.39
CA ALA A 325 -34.73 -57.93 55.78
C ALA A 325 -35.99 -58.81 55.78
N VAL A 326 -35.84 -60.09 55.41
CA VAL A 326 -36.94 -61.06 55.39
C VAL A 326 -36.64 -62.23 56.32
N ILE A 327 -37.60 -62.54 57.20
CA ILE A 327 -37.51 -63.59 58.21
C ILE A 327 -38.83 -64.36 58.23
N ARG A 328 -38.80 -65.67 57.97
CA ARG A 328 -39.97 -66.57 57.81
C ARG A 328 -41.05 -66.02 56.85
N GLY A 329 -40.63 -65.29 55.82
CA GLY A 329 -41.52 -64.65 54.84
C GLY A 329 -42.16 -63.34 55.28
N ILE A 330 -41.80 -62.77 56.43
CA ILE A 330 -42.21 -61.43 56.88
C ILE A 330 -41.10 -60.43 56.53
N ASN A 331 -41.45 -59.32 55.89
CA ASN A 331 -40.54 -58.20 55.60
C ASN A 331 -40.42 -57.27 56.82
N SER A 332 -39.23 -56.72 57.05
CA SER A 332 -39.00 -55.68 58.05
C SER A 332 -39.49 -54.30 57.60
N GLU A 333 -39.47 -53.33 58.51
CA GLU A 333 -39.31 -51.93 58.10
C GLU A 333 -37.99 -51.75 57.32
N PRO A 334 -37.95 -50.93 56.26
CA PRO A 334 -36.73 -50.72 55.49
C PRO A 334 -35.79 -49.70 56.13
N ASP A 335 -34.52 -49.75 55.71
CA ASP A 335 -33.62 -48.59 55.75
C ASP A 335 -33.57 -47.95 54.34
N GLU A 336 -33.49 -46.62 54.26
CA GLU A 336 -33.64 -45.86 53.00
C GLU A 336 -32.51 -44.84 52.78
N ILE A 337 -32.03 -44.76 51.54
CA ILE A 337 -31.20 -43.64 51.06
C ILE A 337 -31.71 -43.05 49.75
N VAL A 338 -31.42 -41.75 49.57
CA VAL A 338 -31.61 -41.03 48.31
C VAL A 338 -30.24 -40.84 47.65
N ALA A 339 -30.07 -41.31 46.42
CA ALA A 339 -28.79 -41.34 45.73
C ALA A 339 -28.92 -40.91 44.25
N THR A 340 -28.07 -40.00 43.79
CA THR A 340 -28.05 -39.53 42.40
C THR A 340 -26.87 -40.15 41.65
N THR A 341 -27.12 -40.72 40.46
CA THR A 341 -26.07 -41.21 39.54
C THR A 341 -25.27 -40.05 38.95
N GLU A 342 -23.99 -40.28 38.61
CA GLU A 342 -23.19 -39.27 37.91
C GLU A 342 -23.82 -38.88 36.56
N VAL A 343 -23.50 -37.69 36.06
CA VAL A 343 -23.80 -37.31 34.67
C VAL A 343 -22.72 -37.92 33.77
N SER A 344 -23.13 -38.64 32.72
CA SER A 344 -22.19 -39.31 31.80
C SER A 344 -21.15 -38.35 31.21
N GLY A 345 -19.93 -38.86 31.05
CA GLY A 345 -18.86 -38.16 30.33
C GLY A 345 -19.18 -37.95 28.85
N ILE A 346 -18.54 -36.97 28.22
CA ILE A 346 -18.89 -36.51 26.87
C ILE A 346 -17.98 -37.13 25.81
N GLU A 347 -18.48 -38.22 25.23
CA GLU A 347 -17.76 -39.01 24.24
C GLU A 347 -17.44 -38.25 22.94
N GLY A 348 -16.20 -38.41 22.48
CA GLY A 348 -15.79 -38.01 21.14
C GLY A 348 -15.97 -36.53 20.86
N ILE A 349 -15.58 -35.66 21.80
CA ILE A 349 -15.21 -34.28 21.46
C ILE A 349 -14.06 -34.30 20.46
N LYS A 350 -14.15 -33.45 19.43
CA LYS A 350 -13.09 -33.22 18.44
C LYS A 350 -13.20 -31.80 17.88
N VAL A 351 -12.11 -31.31 17.31
CA VAL A 351 -12.13 -30.09 16.50
C VAL A 351 -12.66 -30.44 15.10
N VAL A 352 -13.52 -29.58 14.55
CA VAL A 352 -14.13 -29.72 13.22
C VAL A 352 -13.91 -28.51 12.31
N GLY A 353 -13.45 -27.38 12.86
CA GLY A 353 -13.04 -26.20 12.10
C GLY A 353 -12.10 -25.32 12.93
N GLN A 354 -11.25 -24.56 12.26
CA GLN A 354 -10.27 -23.63 12.84
C GLN A 354 -10.23 -22.36 11.98
N THR A 355 -9.94 -21.22 12.60
CA THR A 355 -9.53 -19.96 11.94
C THR A 355 -8.37 -19.36 12.71
N GLU A 356 -7.89 -18.19 12.31
CA GLU A 356 -6.86 -17.43 13.03
C GLU A 356 -7.32 -16.89 14.39
N ASP A 357 -8.62 -16.91 14.69
CA ASP A 357 -9.24 -16.31 15.88
C ASP A 357 -10.33 -17.19 16.54
N SER A 358 -10.58 -18.39 16.01
CA SER A 358 -11.64 -19.28 16.48
C SER A 358 -11.32 -20.77 16.32
N ILE A 359 -11.93 -21.59 17.17
CA ILE A 359 -11.91 -23.05 17.04
C ILE A 359 -13.34 -23.58 17.19
N GLN A 360 -13.82 -24.30 16.18
CA GLN A 360 -15.09 -25.01 16.21
C GLN A 360 -14.87 -26.46 16.65
N VAL A 361 -15.53 -26.83 17.74
CA VAL A 361 -15.54 -28.18 18.31
C VAL A 361 -16.92 -28.81 18.19
N ASP A 362 -16.97 -30.14 18.07
CA ASP A 362 -18.21 -30.90 18.17
C ASP A 362 -18.05 -32.17 19.03
N TRP A 363 -19.12 -32.55 19.72
CA TRP A 363 -19.16 -33.71 20.64
C TRP A 363 -20.48 -34.47 20.55
N LYS A 364 -20.49 -35.72 21.03
CA LYS A 364 -21.71 -36.55 21.05
C LYS A 364 -22.62 -36.09 22.18
N ASN A 365 -23.91 -35.94 21.89
CA ASN A 365 -24.89 -35.65 22.94
C ASN A 365 -25.15 -36.92 23.78
N PRO A 366 -25.27 -36.81 25.12
CA PRO A 366 -25.59 -37.94 25.97
C PRO A 366 -27.02 -38.43 25.71
N ALA A 367 -27.34 -39.65 26.13
CA ALA A 367 -28.67 -40.25 25.94
C ALA A 367 -29.77 -39.66 26.87
N ILE A 368 -29.39 -38.73 27.75
CA ILE A 368 -30.26 -37.99 28.66
C ILE A 368 -30.27 -36.51 28.28
N ALA A 369 -31.35 -35.80 28.63
CA ALA A 369 -31.30 -34.34 28.67
C ALA A 369 -30.37 -33.86 29.80
N VAL A 370 -29.55 -32.86 29.48
CA VAL A 370 -28.69 -32.10 30.38
C VAL A 370 -29.01 -30.62 30.20
N ASP A 371 -28.78 -29.80 31.22
CA ASP A 371 -29.24 -28.40 31.21
C ASP A 371 -28.36 -27.54 30.28
N PHE A 372 -27.05 -27.76 30.34
CA PHE A 372 -26.06 -27.21 29.42
C PHE A 372 -24.75 -28.01 29.46
N PHE A 373 -23.88 -27.76 28.49
CA PHE A 373 -22.48 -28.13 28.54
C PHE A 373 -21.64 -26.94 28.98
N LYS A 374 -20.82 -27.13 30.02
CA LYS A 374 -19.77 -26.20 30.44
C LYS A 374 -18.56 -26.49 29.57
N LEU A 375 -18.26 -25.57 28.65
CA LEU A 375 -17.11 -25.61 27.75
C LEU A 375 -16.01 -24.73 28.34
N THR A 376 -14.77 -25.22 28.36
CA THR A 376 -13.59 -24.52 28.85
C THR A 376 -12.49 -24.56 27.81
N HIS A 377 -11.66 -23.52 27.73
CA HIS A 377 -10.49 -23.48 26.88
C HIS A 377 -9.33 -22.78 27.58
N ALA A 378 -8.10 -23.27 27.40
CA ALA A 378 -6.89 -22.66 27.93
C ALA A 378 -5.70 -22.82 26.97
N SER A 379 -4.89 -21.77 26.81
CA SER A 379 -3.57 -21.82 26.18
C SER A 379 -2.51 -22.33 27.16
N PRO A 380 -1.30 -22.72 26.69
CA PRO A 380 -0.15 -23.05 27.55
C PRO A 380 0.20 -21.97 28.58
N ASP A 381 -0.03 -20.70 28.27
CA ASP A 381 0.23 -19.55 29.16
C ASP A 381 -0.85 -19.33 30.23
N GLY A 382 -1.87 -20.19 30.27
CA GLY A 382 -3.02 -20.07 31.18
C GLY A 382 -4.04 -19.01 30.78
N GLN A 383 -3.94 -18.42 29.58
CA GLN A 383 -4.99 -17.56 29.04
C GLN A 383 -6.17 -18.43 28.57
N GLY A 384 -7.36 -18.19 29.12
CA GLY A 384 -8.50 -19.08 28.89
C GLY A 384 -9.83 -18.52 29.36
N GLY A 385 -10.90 -19.23 29.03
CA GLY A 385 -12.27 -18.84 29.30
C GLY A 385 -13.20 -20.05 29.48
N GLN A 386 -14.43 -19.76 29.89
CA GLN A 386 -15.50 -20.75 30.00
C GLN A 386 -16.82 -20.21 29.45
N GLU A 387 -17.61 -21.08 28.82
CA GLU A 387 -18.86 -20.77 28.15
C GLU A 387 -19.91 -21.86 28.44
N ASN A 388 -21.17 -21.46 28.62
CA ASN A 388 -22.28 -22.38 28.81
C ASN A 388 -23.01 -22.59 27.47
N VAL A 389 -22.90 -23.79 26.91
CA VAL A 389 -23.42 -24.17 25.60
C VAL A 389 -24.68 -25.02 25.77
N ALA A 390 -25.83 -24.57 25.27
CA ALA A 390 -27.07 -25.34 25.31
C ALA A 390 -26.99 -26.61 24.46
N MET A 391 -27.68 -27.68 24.86
CA MET A 391 -27.68 -28.94 24.12
C MET A 391 -28.44 -28.82 22.79
N SER A 392 -27.80 -29.23 21.69
CA SER A 392 -28.41 -29.31 20.35
C SER A 392 -29.53 -30.35 20.29
N GLN A 393 -30.51 -30.12 19.41
CA GLN A 393 -31.52 -31.13 19.03
C GLN A 393 -30.96 -32.24 18.11
N GLU A 394 -29.77 -32.03 17.53
CA GLU A 394 -29.06 -33.07 16.78
C GLU A 394 -28.39 -34.11 17.70
N ALA A 395 -27.92 -35.23 17.13
CA ALA A 395 -27.14 -36.24 17.87
C ALA A 395 -25.75 -35.76 18.35
N ARG A 396 -25.31 -34.56 17.91
CA ARG A 396 -24.07 -33.91 18.31
C ARG A 396 -24.33 -32.42 18.57
N THR A 397 -23.65 -31.85 19.55
CA THR A 397 -23.59 -30.39 19.73
C THR A 397 -22.31 -29.86 19.11
N LYS A 398 -22.42 -28.70 18.47
CA LYS A 398 -21.33 -27.95 17.82
C LYS A 398 -21.26 -26.58 18.45
N HIS A 399 -20.06 -26.10 18.76
CA HIS A 399 -19.83 -24.74 19.25
C HIS A 399 -18.56 -24.15 18.64
N THR A 400 -18.55 -22.83 18.44
CA THR A 400 -17.37 -22.10 17.95
C THR A 400 -16.89 -21.15 19.04
N ILE A 401 -15.73 -21.45 19.61
CA ILE A 401 -15.03 -20.57 20.55
C ILE A 401 -14.37 -19.47 19.72
N VAL A 402 -14.58 -18.20 20.06
CA VAL A 402 -14.13 -17.03 19.28
C VAL A 402 -13.29 -16.06 20.13
N GLY A 403 -12.46 -15.25 19.48
CA GLY A 403 -11.59 -14.28 20.17
C GLY A 403 -10.29 -14.89 20.70
N LEU A 404 -9.86 -16.00 20.12
CA LEU A 404 -8.62 -16.69 20.45
C LEU A 404 -7.40 -16.00 19.82
N ASN A 405 -6.21 -16.20 20.39
CA ASN A 405 -4.95 -15.71 19.84
C ASN A 405 -4.55 -16.55 18.60
N PRO A 406 -4.02 -15.96 17.51
CA PRO A 406 -3.55 -16.71 16.34
C PRO A 406 -2.37 -17.63 16.59
N GLY A 407 -2.21 -18.66 15.75
CA GLY A 407 -1.09 -19.61 15.78
C GLY A 407 -0.96 -20.43 17.07
N THR A 408 -1.92 -20.35 17.98
CA THR A 408 -1.81 -20.75 19.38
C THR A 408 -2.55 -22.06 19.64
N GLU A 409 -1.93 -22.95 20.42
CA GLU A 409 -2.56 -24.19 20.86
C GLU A 409 -3.50 -23.96 22.05
N TYR A 410 -4.63 -24.64 22.06
CA TYR A 410 -5.65 -24.59 23.11
C TYR A 410 -6.09 -26.00 23.50
N GLN A 411 -6.03 -26.30 24.79
CA GLN A 411 -6.72 -27.46 25.37
C GLN A 411 -8.18 -27.05 25.64
N ILE A 412 -9.12 -27.77 25.04
CA ILE A 412 -10.56 -27.49 25.12
C ILE A 412 -11.23 -28.64 25.87
N GLY A 413 -11.84 -28.34 27.01
CA GLY A 413 -12.56 -29.31 27.85
C GLY A 413 -14.07 -29.09 27.79
N VAL A 414 -14.86 -30.16 27.62
CA VAL A 414 -16.33 -30.11 27.70
C VAL A 414 -16.84 -31.00 28.82
N GLN A 415 -17.82 -30.49 29.56
CA GLN A 415 -18.40 -31.12 30.74
C GLN A 415 -19.93 -30.94 30.70
N ALA A 416 -20.72 -31.99 30.92
CA ALA A 416 -22.18 -31.86 31.02
C ALA A 416 -22.61 -31.46 32.44
N ILE A 417 -23.60 -30.58 32.54
CA ILE A 417 -24.15 -30.08 33.81
C ILE A 417 -25.64 -30.43 33.87
N LYS A 418 -26.10 -30.93 35.02
CA LYS A 418 -27.51 -31.23 35.26
C LYS A 418 -27.84 -31.02 36.74
N GLY A 419 -28.65 -30.00 37.04
CA GLY A 419 -28.80 -29.47 38.39
C GLY A 419 -27.43 -29.10 38.99
N GLU A 420 -27.15 -29.57 40.20
CA GLU A 420 -25.86 -29.39 40.87
C GLU A 420 -24.80 -30.45 40.49
N SER A 421 -25.14 -31.41 39.62
CA SER A 421 -24.23 -32.50 39.23
C SER A 421 -23.45 -32.17 37.96
N GLU A 422 -22.12 -32.17 38.05
CA GLU A 422 -21.23 -32.10 36.90
C GLU A 422 -20.77 -33.50 36.45
N GLY A 423 -20.72 -33.73 35.14
CA GLY A 423 -20.15 -34.95 34.56
C GLY A 423 -18.62 -34.92 34.50
N LYS A 424 -18.02 -36.01 34.01
CA LYS A 424 -16.56 -36.10 33.82
C LYS A 424 -16.11 -35.28 32.59
N PRO A 425 -15.16 -34.33 32.74
CA PRO A 425 -14.72 -33.48 31.64
C PRO A 425 -13.98 -34.31 30.58
N SER A 426 -14.19 -33.97 29.32
CA SER A 426 -13.59 -34.65 28.15
C SER A 426 -12.89 -33.63 27.27
N TYR A 427 -11.67 -33.94 26.82
CA TYR A 427 -10.76 -32.95 26.22
C TYR A 427 -10.46 -33.21 24.74
N ALA A 428 -10.28 -32.13 23.99
CA ALA A 428 -9.64 -32.12 22.68
C ALA A 428 -8.62 -30.97 22.61
N THR A 429 -7.58 -31.13 21.78
CA THR A 429 -6.63 -30.06 21.47
C THR A 429 -6.94 -29.46 20.11
N GLY A 430 -6.94 -28.13 20.01
CA GLY A 430 -7.04 -27.40 18.75
C GLY A 430 -5.97 -26.32 18.67
N VAL A 431 -5.65 -25.88 17.46
CA VAL A 431 -4.64 -24.82 17.24
C VAL A 431 -5.25 -23.80 16.29
N THR A 432 -5.28 -22.53 16.66
CA THR A 432 -5.72 -21.46 15.75
C THR A 432 -4.73 -21.31 14.59
N ASP A 433 -5.23 -20.92 13.42
CA ASP A 433 -4.39 -20.66 12.25
C ASP A 433 -3.45 -19.48 12.47
N ILE A 434 -2.35 -19.45 11.71
CA ILE A 434 -1.42 -18.33 11.70
C ILE A 434 -2.12 -17.18 10.96
N ASP A 435 -2.23 -16.01 11.59
CA ASP A 435 -2.82 -14.85 10.93
C ASP A 435 -1.97 -14.37 9.75
N ALA A 436 -2.61 -13.78 8.74
CA ALA A 436 -1.93 -13.41 7.51
C ALA A 436 -1.19 -12.05 7.66
N PRO A 437 -0.01 -11.86 7.03
CA PRO A 437 0.68 -10.57 7.04
C PRO A 437 -0.23 -9.48 6.46
N THR A 438 -0.43 -8.38 7.19
CA THR A 438 -1.38 -7.32 6.77
C THR A 438 -0.66 -6.14 6.13
N ASN A 439 -1.43 -5.26 5.46
CA ASN A 439 -0.92 -4.06 4.78
C ASN A 439 0.25 -4.30 3.79
N LEU A 440 0.28 -5.48 3.18
CA LEU A 440 1.29 -5.86 2.19
C LEU A 440 1.26 -4.92 0.98
N ALA A 441 2.33 -4.14 0.81
CA ALA A 441 2.45 -3.12 -0.23
C ALA A 441 3.84 -3.14 -0.86
N THR A 442 3.95 -2.63 -2.08
CA THR A 442 5.25 -2.37 -2.73
C THR A 442 5.57 -0.88 -2.75
N ARG A 443 6.83 -0.54 -2.46
CA ARG A 443 7.40 0.81 -2.44
C ARG A 443 8.76 0.79 -3.12
N ASP A 444 9.31 1.98 -3.36
CA ASP A 444 10.66 2.17 -3.92
C ASP A 444 10.91 1.33 -5.17
N VAL A 445 9.87 1.24 -6.01
CA VAL A 445 9.90 0.49 -7.28
C VAL A 445 10.81 1.21 -8.26
N THR A 446 11.59 0.44 -9.00
CA THR A 446 12.53 0.91 -10.02
C THR A 446 12.45 0.02 -11.26
N GLU A 447 13.35 0.23 -12.21
CA GLU A 447 13.51 -0.61 -13.41
C GLU A 447 13.95 -2.05 -13.11
N ASN A 448 14.54 -2.35 -11.93
CA ASN A 448 15.08 -3.70 -11.63
C ASN A 448 14.92 -4.17 -10.17
N SER A 449 14.27 -3.39 -9.31
CA SER A 449 14.05 -3.72 -7.90
C SER A 449 12.75 -3.09 -7.36
N ALA A 450 12.22 -3.68 -6.29
CA ALA A 450 11.06 -3.17 -5.57
C ALA A 450 11.12 -3.59 -4.09
N THR A 451 10.84 -2.66 -3.18
CA THR A 451 10.76 -2.95 -1.73
C THR A 451 9.35 -3.39 -1.38
N VAL A 452 9.19 -4.63 -0.92
CA VAL A 452 7.95 -5.16 -0.37
C VAL A 452 7.92 -4.84 1.12
N VAL A 453 6.81 -4.31 1.63
CA VAL A 453 6.62 -3.96 3.05
C VAL A 453 5.30 -4.53 3.57
N TRP A 454 5.25 -4.91 4.85
CA TRP A 454 4.07 -5.48 5.50
C TRP A 454 4.08 -5.23 7.02
N ASP A 455 2.91 -5.31 7.63
CA ASP A 455 2.77 -5.37 9.09
C ASP A 455 2.88 -6.83 9.56
N GLY A 456 3.59 -7.02 10.68
CA GLY A 456 3.85 -8.34 11.26
C GLY A 456 2.59 -9.06 11.76
N VAL A 457 2.69 -10.38 11.85
CA VAL A 457 1.61 -11.25 12.36
C VAL A 457 1.62 -11.36 13.88
N ARG A 458 0.50 -11.70 14.51
CA ARG A 458 0.40 -11.85 15.98
C ARG A 458 0.81 -13.23 16.46
N ALA A 459 0.66 -14.25 15.62
CA ALA A 459 1.19 -15.59 15.88
C ALA A 459 2.73 -15.55 16.02
N GLU A 460 3.28 -16.25 17.02
CA GLU A 460 4.72 -16.55 17.05
C GLU A 460 5.06 -17.51 15.89
N ILE A 461 6.03 -17.14 15.05
CA ILE A 461 6.35 -17.78 13.76
C ILE A 461 7.85 -17.99 13.57
N ASP A 462 8.23 -18.94 12.71
CA ASP A 462 9.63 -19.19 12.33
C ASP A 462 10.16 -18.17 11.31
N GLY A 463 9.24 -17.54 10.56
CA GLY A 463 9.55 -16.59 9.50
C GLY A 463 8.43 -16.40 8.49
N TYR A 464 8.73 -15.67 7.41
CA TYR A 464 7.86 -15.53 6.25
C TYR A 464 8.45 -16.25 5.04
N VAL A 465 7.59 -16.64 4.10
CA VAL A 465 7.97 -17.02 2.74
C VAL A 465 7.39 -16.01 1.76
N LEU A 466 8.26 -15.49 0.90
CA LEU A 466 7.93 -14.60 -0.19
C LEU A 466 8.12 -15.32 -1.53
N THR A 467 7.19 -15.14 -2.47
CA THR A 467 7.36 -15.49 -3.88
C THR A 467 6.81 -14.39 -4.78
N TYR A 468 7.42 -14.14 -5.94
CA TYR A 468 6.89 -13.21 -6.94
C TYR A 468 6.77 -13.87 -8.31
N SER A 469 5.77 -13.49 -9.09
CA SER A 469 5.48 -14.04 -10.41
C SER A 469 5.19 -12.97 -11.45
N SER A 470 5.58 -13.22 -12.69
CA SER A 470 5.21 -12.43 -13.88
C SER A 470 4.73 -13.38 -14.98
N ALA A 471 4.37 -12.83 -16.14
CA ALA A 471 3.99 -13.63 -17.32
C ALA A 471 5.07 -14.62 -17.81
N GLU A 472 6.34 -14.42 -17.42
CA GLU A 472 7.45 -15.33 -17.76
C GLU A 472 7.63 -16.49 -16.76
N GLY A 473 7.01 -16.44 -15.58
CA GLY A 473 7.13 -17.46 -14.54
C GLY A 473 7.23 -16.90 -13.12
N THR A 474 7.44 -17.82 -12.16
CA THR A 474 7.46 -17.57 -10.71
C THR A 474 8.86 -17.74 -10.13
N SER A 475 9.20 -16.92 -9.14
CA SER A 475 10.42 -17.04 -8.35
C SER A 475 10.46 -18.36 -7.57
N ARG A 476 11.64 -18.70 -7.05
CA ARG A 476 11.73 -19.67 -5.94
C ARG A 476 11.17 -19.04 -4.66
N GLU A 477 10.87 -19.88 -3.68
CA GLU A 477 10.54 -19.44 -2.33
C GLU A 477 11.74 -18.74 -1.68
N ILE A 478 11.51 -17.52 -1.21
CA ILE A 478 12.47 -16.70 -0.46
C ILE A 478 12.05 -16.74 1.00
N LYS A 479 12.90 -17.30 1.87
CA LYS A 479 12.69 -17.25 3.32
C LYS A 479 13.15 -15.91 3.88
N VAL A 480 12.32 -15.30 4.72
CA VAL A 480 12.57 -14.03 5.40
C VAL A 480 12.38 -14.24 6.91
N ALA A 481 13.16 -13.54 7.73
CA ALA A 481 13.12 -13.65 9.19
C ALA A 481 11.77 -13.18 9.79
N ALA A 482 11.42 -13.70 10.96
CA ALA A 482 10.13 -13.45 11.62
C ALA A 482 9.92 -12.00 12.08
N ASP A 483 11.01 -11.29 12.39
CA ASP A 483 11.06 -9.89 12.80
C ASP A 483 11.06 -8.90 11.63
N ALA A 484 11.21 -9.37 10.39
CA ALA A 484 11.24 -8.53 9.22
C ALA A 484 9.85 -7.98 8.87
N THR A 485 9.80 -6.68 8.56
CA THR A 485 8.62 -5.96 8.02
C THR A 485 8.83 -5.48 6.58
N SER A 486 9.99 -5.79 5.98
CA SER A 486 10.30 -5.47 4.59
C SER A 486 11.30 -6.43 3.95
N TYR A 487 11.27 -6.50 2.62
CA TYR A 487 12.24 -7.23 1.80
C TYR A 487 12.41 -6.56 0.43
N GLN A 488 13.66 -6.35 -0.01
CA GLN A 488 13.95 -5.78 -1.33
C GLN A 488 14.11 -6.88 -2.39
N LEU A 489 13.17 -6.91 -3.34
CA LEU A 489 13.31 -7.69 -4.56
C LEU A 489 14.34 -7.04 -5.47
N THR A 490 15.22 -7.82 -6.08
CA THR A 490 16.27 -7.36 -7.01
C THR A 490 16.33 -8.25 -8.24
N SER A 491 17.03 -7.80 -9.28
CA SER A 491 17.12 -8.49 -10.58
C SER A 491 15.77 -8.76 -11.25
N LEU A 492 14.81 -7.85 -11.04
CA LEU A 492 13.57 -7.79 -11.81
C LEU A 492 13.85 -7.25 -13.22
N LYS A 493 12.95 -7.53 -14.18
CA LYS A 493 13.01 -6.97 -15.54
C LYS A 493 12.29 -5.62 -15.62
N PRO A 494 12.81 -4.64 -16.37
CA PRO A 494 12.13 -3.36 -16.62
C PRO A 494 10.78 -3.50 -17.34
N GLY A 495 9.81 -2.64 -17.01
CA GLY A 495 8.51 -2.56 -17.67
C GLY A 495 7.60 -3.80 -17.52
N VAL A 496 7.80 -4.62 -16.48
CA VAL A 496 7.08 -5.86 -16.22
C VAL A 496 6.25 -5.76 -14.93
N LEU A 497 5.00 -6.23 -15.00
CA LEU A 497 4.15 -6.40 -13.83
C LEU A 497 4.51 -7.69 -13.06
N TYR A 498 4.77 -7.55 -11.78
CA TYR A 498 5.05 -8.63 -10.84
C TYR A 498 3.96 -8.70 -9.75
N THR A 499 3.29 -9.85 -9.65
CA THR A 499 2.44 -10.18 -8.51
C THR A 499 3.31 -10.82 -7.43
N VAL A 500 3.30 -10.24 -6.22
CA VAL A 500 4.05 -10.71 -5.05
C VAL A 500 3.09 -11.36 -4.06
N PHE A 501 3.46 -12.53 -3.54
CA PHE A 501 2.77 -13.24 -2.47
C PHE A 501 3.66 -13.37 -1.24
N LEU A 502 3.09 -13.14 -0.05
CA LEU A 502 3.75 -13.32 1.24
C LEU A 502 2.85 -14.14 2.17
N TRP A 503 3.43 -15.07 2.93
CA TRP A 503 2.76 -15.77 4.02
C TRP A 503 3.73 -16.06 5.16
N ALA A 504 3.20 -16.12 6.38
CA ALA A 504 3.95 -16.53 7.57
C ALA A 504 3.96 -18.07 7.70
N TYR A 505 4.96 -18.63 8.39
CA TYR A 505 5.02 -20.08 8.65
C TYR A 505 5.58 -20.43 10.04
N LYS A 506 5.19 -21.59 10.55
CA LYS A 506 5.71 -22.21 11.78
C LYS A 506 5.74 -23.73 11.61
N GLY A 507 6.94 -24.32 11.60
CA GLY A 507 7.14 -25.73 11.24
C GLY A 507 6.56 -26.04 9.84
N SER A 508 5.55 -26.90 9.79
CA SER A 508 4.80 -27.26 8.58
C SER A 508 3.52 -26.45 8.35
N ARG A 509 3.16 -25.53 9.25
CA ARG A 509 1.95 -24.69 9.17
C ARG A 509 2.25 -23.37 8.48
N SER A 510 1.27 -22.83 7.75
CA SER A 510 1.38 -21.55 7.02
C SER A 510 0.12 -20.70 7.20
N SER A 511 0.26 -19.38 7.22
CA SER A 511 -0.88 -18.46 7.11
C SER A 511 -1.54 -18.52 5.73
N ARG A 512 -2.69 -17.85 5.58
CA ARG A 512 -3.20 -17.46 4.26
C ARG A 512 -2.18 -16.56 3.56
N LYS A 513 -2.14 -16.60 2.22
CA LYS A 513 -1.24 -15.73 1.42
C LYS A 513 -1.87 -14.35 1.24
N SER A 514 -1.11 -13.32 1.60
CA SER A 514 -1.39 -11.94 1.21
C SER A 514 -0.74 -11.67 -0.16
N MET A 515 -1.35 -10.80 -0.97
CA MET A 515 -0.82 -10.43 -2.30
C MET A 515 -0.69 -8.92 -2.47
N THR A 516 0.24 -8.50 -3.32
CA THR A 516 0.44 -7.11 -3.76
C THR A 516 1.08 -7.12 -5.15
N GLU A 517 1.12 -5.98 -5.85
CA GLU A 517 1.62 -5.90 -7.23
C GLU A 517 2.59 -4.73 -7.43
N ALA A 518 3.70 -4.98 -8.14
CA ALA A 518 4.66 -3.97 -8.55
C ALA A 518 4.85 -4.01 -10.08
N GLU A 519 4.54 -2.92 -10.76
CA GLU A 519 4.92 -2.73 -12.16
C GLU A 519 6.27 -1.99 -12.21
N THR A 520 7.34 -2.70 -12.57
CA THR A 520 8.69 -2.11 -12.65
C THR A 520 8.75 -0.97 -13.67
N ASP A 521 9.64 -0.01 -13.43
CA ASP A 521 9.83 1.12 -14.34
C ASP A 521 10.45 0.72 -15.67
N ILE A 522 10.21 1.55 -16.68
CA ILE A 522 10.80 1.42 -18.01
C ILE A 522 12.25 1.88 -17.91
N ASP A 523 13.21 1.03 -18.31
CA ASP A 523 14.62 1.39 -18.31
C ASP A 523 14.92 2.54 -19.29
N ALA A 524 15.90 3.37 -18.94
CA ALA A 524 16.26 4.53 -19.74
C ALA A 524 17.15 4.12 -20.93
N PRO A 525 16.99 4.71 -22.13
CA PRO A 525 17.85 4.43 -23.28
C PRO A 525 19.32 4.69 -22.97
N THR A 526 20.19 3.69 -23.14
CA THR A 526 21.62 3.78 -22.79
C THR A 526 22.48 4.11 -24.02
N ASN A 527 23.76 4.44 -23.78
CA ASN A 527 24.75 4.78 -24.81
C ASN A 527 24.29 5.84 -25.83
N LEU A 528 23.48 6.80 -25.37
CA LEU A 528 22.95 7.90 -26.15
C LEU A 528 24.06 8.85 -26.60
N VAL A 529 24.38 8.84 -27.90
CA VAL A 529 25.48 9.61 -28.50
C VAL A 529 25.06 10.35 -29.76
N THR A 530 25.70 11.50 -29.99
CA THR A 530 25.56 12.36 -31.16
C THR A 530 26.68 12.09 -32.17
N ARG A 531 26.32 12.04 -33.46
CA ARG A 531 27.20 11.76 -34.59
C ARG A 531 26.74 12.56 -35.81
N GLU A 532 27.58 12.66 -36.84
CA GLU A 532 27.23 13.26 -38.14
C GLU A 532 26.51 14.62 -38.02
N VAL A 533 27.08 15.49 -37.19
CA VAL A 533 26.59 16.86 -36.93
C VAL A 533 27.02 17.77 -38.09
N THR A 534 26.12 18.64 -38.54
CA THR A 534 26.33 19.60 -39.65
C THR A 534 26.04 21.03 -39.19
N GLU A 535 26.03 22.01 -40.11
CA GLU A 535 25.57 23.38 -39.82
C GLU A 535 24.05 23.44 -39.45
N ASP A 536 23.28 22.40 -39.74
CA ASP A 536 21.80 22.39 -39.65
C ASP A 536 21.16 21.08 -39.13
N SER A 537 21.94 20.05 -38.80
CA SER A 537 21.44 18.72 -38.41
C SER A 537 22.34 18.00 -37.42
N ALA A 538 21.80 17.00 -36.73
CA ALA A 538 22.55 16.07 -35.88
C ALA A 538 21.89 14.69 -35.90
N LEU A 539 22.68 13.62 -36.10
CA LEU A 539 22.23 12.24 -35.89
C LEU A 539 22.44 11.86 -34.42
N VAL A 540 21.42 11.26 -33.82
CA VAL A 540 21.42 10.80 -32.43
C VAL A 540 21.15 9.30 -32.45
N THR A 541 21.92 8.53 -31.70
CA THR A 541 21.82 7.05 -31.65
C THR A 541 21.85 6.55 -30.21
N TRP A 542 21.08 5.51 -29.89
CA TRP A 542 20.96 4.91 -28.55
C TRP A 542 20.77 3.40 -28.62
N ASP A 543 21.09 2.71 -27.54
CA ASP A 543 20.83 1.27 -27.40
C ASP A 543 19.36 1.02 -27.03
N LYS A 544 18.80 -0.09 -27.53
CA LYS A 544 17.40 -0.46 -27.30
C LYS A 544 17.18 -0.83 -25.82
N VAL A 545 16.10 -0.32 -25.22
CA VAL A 545 15.70 -0.66 -23.85
C VAL A 545 15.21 -2.10 -23.74
N GLN A 546 15.28 -2.66 -22.53
CA GLN A 546 14.86 -4.03 -22.23
C GLN A 546 13.35 -4.16 -22.02
N ALA A 547 12.72 -3.11 -21.49
CA ALA A 547 11.27 -3.03 -21.40
C ALA A 547 10.62 -3.15 -22.79
N ASP A 548 9.56 -3.96 -22.88
CA ASP A 548 8.62 -3.91 -24.00
C ASP A 548 7.91 -2.55 -24.00
N ILE A 549 7.91 -1.84 -25.13
CA ILE A 549 7.53 -0.43 -25.23
C ILE A 549 6.81 -0.11 -26.55
N ASP A 550 6.01 0.95 -26.57
CA ASP A 550 5.36 1.43 -27.79
C ASP A 550 6.37 2.12 -28.74
N GLY A 551 7.44 2.69 -28.19
CA GLY A 551 8.33 3.60 -28.90
C GLY A 551 9.21 4.46 -27.99
N TYR A 552 9.92 5.40 -28.62
CA TYR A 552 10.67 6.44 -27.93
C TYR A 552 10.05 7.80 -28.23
N MET A 553 10.19 8.72 -27.28
CA MET A 553 9.99 10.14 -27.50
C MET A 553 11.35 10.84 -27.41
N LEU A 554 11.57 11.79 -28.31
CA LEU A 554 12.77 12.61 -28.36
C LEU A 554 12.42 14.08 -28.31
N SER A 555 13.30 14.91 -27.75
CA SER A 555 13.26 16.37 -27.92
C SER A 555 14.66 16.97 -27.79
N TYR A 556 14.79 18.27 -27.99
CA TYR A 556 16.03 18.99 -27.69
C TYR A 556 15.75 20.31 -26.97
N SER A 557 16.73 20.80 -26.20
CA SER A 557 16.76 22.16 -25.66
C SER A 557 17.99 22.90 -26.18
N SER A 558 17.88 24.23 -26.24
CA SER A 558 18.95 25.15 -26.60
C SER A 558 18.71 26.49 -25.90
N VAL A 559 19.68 27.41 -25.96
CA VAL A 559 19.52 28.78 -25.44
C VAL A 559 18.37 29.56 -26.09
N ASP A 560 17.97 29.16 -27.31
CA ASP A 560 16.87 29.76 -28.07
C ASP A 560 15.50 29.08 -27.81
N GLY A 561 15.45 28.09 -26.91
CA GLY A 561 14.26 27.32 -26.56
C GLY A 561 14.34 25.83 -26.89
N SER A 562 13.25 25.12 -26.66
CA SER A 562 13.11 23.67 -26.88
C SER A 562 12.45 23.32 -28.21
N GLY A 563 12.94 22.28 -28.87
CA GLY A 563 12.28 21.66 -30.02
C GLY A 563 11.01 20.90 -29.64
N GLN A 564 10.17 20.65 -30.64
CA GLN A 564 8.97 19.82 -30.48
C GLN A 564 9.34 18.37 -30.10
N GLU A 565 8.49 17.72 -29.31
CA GLU A 565 8.64 16.29 -29.01
C GLU A 565 8.28 15.43 -30.24
N VAL A 566 9.16 14.48 -30.58
CA VAL A 566 9.04 13.58 -31.73
C VAL A 566 8.94 12.12 -31.26
N ARG A 567 7.88 11.43 -31.67
CA ARG A 567 7.67 10.00 -31.38
C ARG A 567 8.21 9.13 -32.51
N VAL A 568 8.96 8.09 -32.17
CA VAL A 568 9.48 7.05 -33.08
C VAL A 568 9.12 5.65 -32.56
N GLY A 569 9.08 4.64 -33.44
CA GLY A 569 8.68 3.27 -33.07
C GLY A 569 9.70 2.52 -32.20
N ALA A 570 9.26 1.45 -31.55
CA ALA A 570 10.02 0.67 -30.54
C ALA A 570 11.37 0.10 -31.02
N ASP A 571 11.51 -0.18 -32.32
CA ASP A 571 12.75 -0.68 -32.93
C ASP A 571 13.70 0.42 -33.41
N SER A 572 13.35 1.69 -33.19
CA SER A 572 14.20 2.83 -33.58
C SER A 572 15.36 2.97 -32.58
N THR A 573 16.59 2.87 -33.06
CA THR A 573 17.84 3.14 -32.31
C THR A 573 18.56 4.40 -32.78
N SER A 574 17.95 5.15 -33.71
CA SER A 574 18.51 6.42 -34.21
C SER A 574 17.44 7.39 -34.70
N TYR A 575 17.76 8.68 -34.68
CA TYR A 575 16.96 9.75 -35.26
C TYR A 575 17.85 10.93 -35.67
N ARG A 576 17.55 11.58 -36.80
CA ARG A 576 18.24 12.82 -37.23
C ARG A 576 17.34 14.03 -37.01
N PHE A 577 17.78 14.92 -36.13
CA PHE A 577 17.22 16.27 -36.06
C PHE A 577 17.74 17.12 -37.21
N THR A 578 16.87 17.92 -37.82
CA THR A 578 17.15 18.80 -38.96
C THR A 578 16.58 20.21 -38.71
N ALA A 579 16.96 21.17 -39.54
CA ALA A 579 16.61 22.59 -39.38
C ALA A 579 17.06 23.19 -38.02
N LEU A 580 18.17 22.68 -37.48
CA LEU A 580 18.88 23.28 -36.36
C LEU A 580 19.57 24.58 -36.81
N LYS A 581 19.94 25.44 -35.85
CA LYS A 581 20.68 26.67 -36.11
C LYS A 581 22.19 26.40 -36.12
N PRO A 582 22.98 27.01 -37.03
CA PRO A 582 24.44 26.88 -37.04
C PRO A 582 25.12 27.42 -35.77
N GLY A 583 26.15 26.73 -35.29
CA GLY A 583 26.96 27.13 -34.13
C GLY A 583 26.20 27.24 -32.80
N VAL A 584 25.20 26.40 -32.55
CA VAL A 584 24.39 26.39 -31.32
C VAL A 584 24.55 25.06 -30.60
N LEU A 585 24.68 25.11 -29.27
CA LEU A 585 24.69 23.92 -28.41
C LEU A 585 23.25 23.46 -28.15
N TYR A 586 22.99 22.19 -28.44
CA TYR A 586 21.73 21.50 -28.20
C TYR A 586 21.93 20.36 -27.21
N THR A 587 21.14 20.33 -26.15
CA THR A 587 20.99 19.13 -25.31
C THR A 587 19.81 18.33 -25.85
N VAL A 588 20.08 17.15 -26.40
CA VAL A 588 19.05 16.21 -26.87
C VAL A 588 18.63 15.31 -25.72
N TYR A 589 17.33 15.03 -25.62
CA TYR A 589 16.74 14.07 -24.69
C TYR A 589 16.07 12.92 -25.45
N VAL A 590 16.22 11.69 -24.95
CA VAL A 590 15.49 10.51 -25.43
C VAL A 590 14.96 9.73 -24.23
N TRP A 591 13.70 9.31 -24.29
CA TRP A 591 13.07 8.44 -23.29
C TRP A 591 12.14 7.45 -23.96
N ALA A 592 12.03 6.26 -23.38
CA ALA A 592 11.11 5.22 -23.82
C ALA A 592 9.70 5.47 -23.27
N ILE A 593 8.66 5.00 -23.97
CA ILE A 593 7.25 5.22 -23.61
C ILE A 593 6.39 3.97 -23.83
N LYS A 594 5.44 3.72 -22.93
CA LYS A 594 4.47 2.62 -22.98
C LYS A 594 3.12 3.10 -22.47
N GLY A 595 2.14 3.30 -23.36
CA GLY A 595 0.87 3.92 -23.00
C GLY A 595 1.08 5.29 -22.32
N PRO A 596 0.63 5.49 -21.06
CA PRO A 596 0.88 6.71 -20.30
C PRO A 596 2.23 6.72 -19.54
N ARG A 597 2.95 5.59 -19.47
CA ARG A 597 4.22 5.46 -18.72
C ARG A 597 5.41 5.90 -19.58
N SER A 598 6.46 6.39 -18.93
CA SER A 598 7.72 6.82 -19.57
C SER A 598 8.94 6.43 -18.73
N SER A 599 10.08 6.19 -19.39
CA SER A 599 11.37 6.05 -18.72
C SER A 599 11.87 7.41 -18.21
N ARG A 600 12.94 7.38 -17.39
CA ARG A 600 13.78 8.56 -17.16
C ARG A 600 14.35 9.06 -18.50
N LYS A 601 14.56 10.38 -18.64
CA LYS A 601 15.16 10.99 -19.83
C LYS A 601 16.67 10.82 -19.81
N SER A 602 17.22 10.11 -20.80
CA SER A 602 18.65 10.13 -21.11
C SER A 602 18.96 11.37 -21.95
N SER A 603 20.15 11.96 -21.78
CA SER A 603 20.55 13.16 -22.53
C SER A 603 21.96 13.10 -23.10
N THR A 604 22.18 13.80 -24.20
CA THR A 604 23.46 13.94 -24.90
C THR A 604 23.55 15.31 -25.55
N GLU A 605 24.75 15.78 -25.90
CA GLU A 605 24.96 17.13 -26.43
C GLU A 605 25.43 17.11 -27.90
N ALA A 606 24.91 18.04 -28.70
CA ALA A 606 25.37 18.32 -30.06
C ALA A 606 25.54 19.83 -30.22
N GLU A 607 26.74 20.29 -30.57
CA GLU A 607 26.95 21.67 -30.99
C GLU A 607 27.14 21.71 -32.51
N THR A 608 26.19 22.33 -33.21
CA THR A 608 26.18 22.41 -34.68
C THR A 608 27.39 23.15 -35.24
N GLU A 609 27.76 22.84 -36.48
CA GLU A 609 28.89 23.48 -37.15
C GLU A 609 28.61 24.97 -37.45
N ILE A 610 29.68 25.75 -37.64
CA ILE A 610 29.61 27.16 -38.04
C ILE A 610 29.31 27.21 -39.54
N ASP A 611 28.19 27.82 -39.95
CA ASP A 611 27.87 27.95 -41.37
C ASP A 611 28.88 28.85 -42.11
N ALA A 612 29.07 28.59 -43.39
CA ALA A 612 30.03 29.36 -44.18
C ALA A 612 29.56 30.81 -44.43
N PRO A 613 30.47 31.80 -44.46
CA PRO A 613 30.21 33.11 -45.04
C PRO A 613 29.64 32.99 -46.45
N LYS A 614 28.63 33.80 -46.77
CA LYS A 614 27.86 33.69 -48.02
C LYS A 614 28.21 34.84 -48.97
N ASN A 615 28.04 34.64 -50.28
CA ASN A 615 28.27 35.65 -51.32
C ASN A 615 29.70 36.25 -51.37
N LEU A 616 30.74 35.46 -51.09
CA LEU A 616 32.14 35.88 -51.20
C LEU A 616 32.50 36.27 -52.66
N LYS A 617 32.91 37.52 -52.87
CA LYS A 617 33.27 38.05 -54.21
C LYS A 617 34.28 39.19 -54.15
N ALA A 618 35.08 39.30 -55.22
CA ALA A 618 35.90 40.47 -55.49
C ALA A 618 35.08 41.59 -56.16
N THR A 619 35.46 42.83 -55.87
CA THR A 619 34.89 44.08 -56.38
C THR A 619 36.01 45.11 -56.57
N ASP A 620 35.75 46.18 -57.35
CA ASP A 620 36.74 47.23 -57.67
C ASP A 620 38.14 46.67 -58.00
N VAL A 621 38.18 45.77 -58.99
CA VAL A 621 39.42 45.08 -59.40
C VAL A 621 40.20 45.99 -60.34
N GLN A 622 41.41 46.38 -59.93
CA GLN A 622 42.26 47.30 -60.66
C GLN A 622 43.55 46.60 -61.14
N THR A 623 44.63 47.34 -61.35
CA THR A 623 45.94 46.77 -61.72
C THR A 623 46.66 46.12 -60.55
N GLN A 624 46.55 46.68 -59.34
CA GLN A 624 47.30 46.23 -58.14
C GLN A 624 46.44 46.13 -56.87
N THR A 625 45.13 46.31 -56.97
CA THR A 625 44.20 46.35 -55.83
C THR A 625 42.87 45.64 -56.15
N SER A 626 42.15 45.21 -55.10
CA SER A 626 40.73 44.81 -55.17
C SER A 626 40.06 44.84 -53.80
N THR A 627 38.75 45.10 -53.73
CA THR A 627 37.97 44.96 -52.49
C THR A 627 37.20 43.63 -52.48
N ILE A 628 37.48 42.76 -51.52
CA ILE A 628 36.72 41.54 -51.27
C ILE A 628 35.50 41.88 -50.40
N THR A 629 34.36 41.23 -50.66
CA THR A 629 33.10 41.43 -49.91
C THR A 629 32.39 40.09 -49.67
N TRP A 630 31.66 39.98 -48.55
CA TRP A 630 30.88 38.80 -48.17
C TRP A 630 29.67 39.17 -47.30
N LYS A 631 28.82 38.20 -47.02
CA LYS A 631 27.77 38.24 -46.00
C LYS A 631 28.18 37.35 -44.83
N ALA A 632 27.99 37.84 -43.61
CA ALA A 632 28.24 37.09 -42.38
C ALA A 632 27.42 35.78 -42.30
N PRO A 633 27.93 34.76 -41.58
CA PRO A 633 27.19 33.54 -41.25
C PRO A 633 26.01 33.82 -40.31
N GLN A 634 25.18 32.80 -40.05
CA GLN A 634 24.13 32.83 -39.03
C GLN A 634 24.64 32.46 -37.64
N ALA A 635 25.63 31.57 -37.56
CA ALA A 635 26.37 31.29 -36.33
C ALA A 635 27.00 32.58 -35.78
N ASN A 636 26.93 32.78 -34.47
CA ASN A 636 27.77 33.76 -33.80
C ASN A 636 29.26 33.37 -33.97
N ILE A 637 30.15 34.33 -34.18
CA ILE A 637 31.57 34.08 -34.50
C ILE A 637 32.46 35.12 -33.84
N ASP A 638 33.72 34.78 -33.63
CA ASP A 638 34.72 35.72 -33.11
C ASP A 638 35.32 36.54 -34.26
N GLY A 639 35.47 35.91 -35.44
CA GLY A 639 36.09 36.53 -36.60
C GLY A 639 36.12 35.67 -37.84
N TYR A 640 36.91 36.12 -38.82
CA TYR A 640 37.20 35.41 -40.06
C TYR A 640 38.70 35.28 -40.30
N ILE A 641 39.09 34.20 -40.97
CA ILE A 641 40.39 34.01 -41.58
C ILE A 641 40.22 34.25 -43.08
N LEU A 642 40.71 35.39 -43.57
CA LEU A 642 40.80 35.70 -45.01
C LEU A 642 42.22 35.39 -45.48
N SER A 643 42.38 34.53 -46.46
CA SER A 643 43.68 34.30 -47.11
C SER A 643 43.60 34.46 -48.63
N TYR A 644 44.69 34.92 -49.25
CA TYR A 644 44.75 35.14 -50.70
C TYR A 644 46.11 34.77 -51.27
N ARG A 645 46.10 34.20 -52.48
CA ARG A 645 47.28 33.67 -53.19
C ARG A 645 47.17 33.91 -54.69
N ALA A 646 48.30 34.08 -55.38
CA ALA A 646 48.31 34.02 -56.84
C ALA A 646 48.12 32.57 -57.30
N GLU A 647 47.28 32.34 -58.31
CA GLU A 647 46.93 31.00 -58.80
C GLU A 647 48.13 30.24 -59.40
N ASP A 648 49.09 30.97 -59.95
CA ASP A 648 50.34 30.44 -60.52
C ASP A 648 51.46 30.23 -59.47
N GLY A 649 51.17 30.44 -58.19
CA GLY A 649 52.15 30.32 -57.10
C GLY A 649 53.22 31.41 -57.07
N SER A 650 53.12 32.46 -57.91
CA SER A 650 54.12 33.55 -57.98
C SER A 650 54.15 34.47 -56.75
N MET A 651 53.20 34.30 -55.83
CA MET A 651 53.07 35.04 -54.57
C MET A 651 52.70 34.07 -53.45
N GLN A 652 53.37 34.17 -52.29
CA GLN A 652 53.02 33.41 -51.10
C GLN A 652 51.60 33.75 -50.61
N THR A 653 50.90 32.78 -50.03
CA THR A 653 49.59 33.01 -49.41
C THR A 653 49.70 34.02 -48.28
N VAL A 654 49.02 35.15 -48.41
CA VAL A 654 48.88 36.14 -47.33
C VAL A 654 47.60 35.81 -46.55
N GLU A 655 47.70 35.73 -45.23
CA GLU A 655 46.56 35.52 -44.32
C GLU A 655 46.30 36.76 -43.46
N LYS A 656 45.02 37.02 -43.16
CA LYS A 656 44.53 38.12 -42.33
C LYS A 656 43.42 37.60 -41.40
N MET A 657 43.61 37.84 -40.11
CA MET A 657 42.54 37.70 -39.11
C MET A 657 41.68 38.95 -39.15
N LEU A 658 40.36 38.77 -39.28
CA LEU A 658 39.35 39.82 -39.34
C LEU A 658 38.34 39.63 -38.22
N THR A 659 37.73 40.72 -37.76
CA THR A 659 36.70 40.71 -36.72
C THR A 659 35.33 40.26 -37.25
N ALA A 660 34.47 39.72 -36.39
CA ALA A 660 33.12 39.27 -36.76
C ALA A 660 32.26 40.35 -37.46
N GLN A 661 32.53 41.62 -37.18
CA GLN A 661 31.79 42.79 -37.69
C GLN A 661 32.15 43.15 -39.13
N GLU A 662 33.27 42.65 -39.67
CA GLU A 662 33.73 42.98 -41.02
C GLU A 662 32.97 42.19 -42.10
N ASN A 663 32.61 42.89 -43.18
CA ASN A 663 31.93 42.34 -44.37
C ASN A 663 32.67 42.64 -45.68
N ARG A 664 33.85 43.28 -45.57
CA ARG A 664 34.70 43.70 -46.67
C ARG A 664 36.15 43.77 -46.24
N PHE A 665 37.08 43.58 -47.17
CA PHE A 665 38.50 43.79 -46.94
C PHE A 665 39.18 44.31 -48.23
N ALA A 666 40.09 45.27 -48.10
CA ALA A 666 40.82 45.84 -49.22
C ALA A 666 42.18 45.14 -49.41
N LEU A 667 42.39 44.55 -50.58
CA LEU A 667 43.65 43.96 -51.00
C LEU A 667 44.52 45.01 -51.71
N SER A 668 45.76 45.13 -51.27
CA SER A 668 46.83 45.91 -51.90
C SER A 668 47.93 45.01 -52.44
N ASP A 669 48.92 45.63 -53.11
CA ASP A 669 50.19 45.01 -53.49
C ASP A 669 50.06 43.77 -54.41
N LEU A 670 48.99 43.73 -55.20
CA LEU A 670 48.73 42.66 -56.16
C LEU A 670 49.57 42.86 -57.43
N ALA A 671 50.09 41.77 -57.99
CA ALA A 671 50.79 41.79 -59.25
C ALA A 671 49.81 42.01 -60.43
N MET A 672 50.24 42.79 -61.43
CA MET A 672 49.42 43.15 -62.59
C MET A 672 49.24 41.97 -63.56
N GLY A 673 48.05 41.82 -64.14
CA GLY A 673 47.73 40.74 -65.08
C GLY A 673 47.70 39.33 -64.47
N LYS A 674 47.59 39.18 -63.14
CA LYS A 674 47.60 37.90 -62.42
C LYS A 674 46.21 37.52 -61.92
N LYS A 675 45.92 36.21 -61.90
CA LYS A 675 44.74 35.63 -61.28
C LYS A 675 45.03 35.29 -59.82
N TYR A 676 44.12 35.69 -58.94
CA TYR A 676 44.17 35.49 -57.50
C TYR A 676 43.02 34.59 -57.05
N ILE A 677 43.30 33.68 -56.12
CA ILE A 677 42.29 32.93 -55.36
C ILE A 677 42.25 33.52 -53.95
N VAL A 678 41.03 33.77 -53.46
CA VAL A 678 40.76 34.25 -52.10
C VAL A 678 39.90 33.22 -51.38
N THR A 679 40.33 32.81 -50.20
CA THR A 679 39.66 31.88 -49.30
C THR A 679 39.18 32.64 -48.07
N LEU A 680 37.95 32.37 -47.61
CA LEU A 680 37.42 32.92 -46.38
C LEU A 680 36.83 31.79 -45.51
N ILE A 681 37.17 31.81 -44.23
CA ILE A 681 36.70 30.87 -43.20
C ILE A 681 36.20 31.69 -42.02
N ALA A 682 35.03 31.39 -41.45
CA ALA A 682 34.60 31.97 -40.18
C ALA A 682 35.05 31.10 -39.00
N TYR A 683 35.28 31.68 -37.82
CA TYR A 683 35.73 30.91 -36.65
C TYR A 683 35.11 31.37 -35.32
N ARG A 684 35.06 30.44 -34.36
CA ARG A 684 34.73 30.69 -32.95
C ARG A 684 35.58 29.78 -32.07
N GLY A 685 36.43 30.35 -31.23
CA GLY A 685 37.46 29.62 -30.48
C GLY A 685 38.34 28.79 -31.42
N THR A 686 38.35 27.47 -31.21
CA THR A 686 39.06 26.51 -32.07
C THR A 686 38.26 26.03 -33.28
N LYS A 687 36.94 26.27 -33.32
CA LYS A 687 36.05 25.80 -34.39
C LYS A 687 36.10 26.74 -35.60
N LYS A 688 35.96 26.15 -36.79
CA LYS A 688 36.02 26.83 -38.08
C LYS A 688 34.85 26.38 -38.95
N SER A 689 34.31 27.29 -39.77
CA SER A 689 33.39 26.92 -40.85
C SER A 689 34.13 26.14 -41.94
N ARG A 690 33.38 25.45 -42.80
CA ARG A 690 33.89 25.10 -44.14
C ARG A 690 34.37 26.36 -44.87
N ALA A 691 35.43 26.21 -45.67
CA ALA A 691 35.99 27.32 -46.44
C ALA A 691 35.11 27.67 -47.65
N VAL A 692 35.01 28.95 -47.97
CA VAL A 692 34.49 29.45 -49.25
C VAL A 692 35.60 30.13 -50.04
N GLU A 693 35.65 29.88 -51.34
CA GLU A 693 36.64 30.49 -52.23
C GLU A 693 35.99 31.33 -53.34
N THR A 694 36.72 32.34 -53.81
CA THR A 694 36.41 33.13 -55.00
C THR A 694 37.71 33.43 -55.76
N SER A 695 37.62 33.83 -57.04
CA SER A 695 38.82 34.21 -57.81
C SER A 695 38.57 35.39 -58.74
N PHE A 696 39.61 36.17 -58.99
CA PHE A 696 39.58 37.37 -59.84
C PHE A 696 40.94 37.60 -60.51
N SER A 697 40.99 38.43 -61.56
CA SER A 697 42.25 38.76 -62.25
C SER A 697 42.48 40.27 -62.32
N THR A 698 43.68 40.72 -61.99
CA THR A 698 44.08 42.13 -62.10
C THR A 698 44.27 42.56 -63.55
N VAL A 699 44.13 43.86 -63.82
CA VAL A 699 44.22 44.45 -65.17
C VAL A 699 45.67 44.53 -65.66
N GLY A 700 45.90 44.27 -66.96
CA GLY A 700 47.22 44.33 -67.61
C GLY A 700 47.35 45.44 -68.68
N LEU A 701 48.58 45.66 -69.17
CA LEU A 701 48.91 46.65 -70.21
C LEU A 701 48.77 46.08 -71.64
N ALA A 702 48.58 46.96 -72.63
CA ALA A 702 48.41 46.56 -74.03
C ALA A 702 49.74 46.31 -74.78
N TYR A 703 50.81 47.01 -74.42
CA TYR A 703 52.15 46.84 -74.97
C TYR A 703 53.18 46.82 -73.83
N GLU A 704 53.64 45.64 -73.39
CA GLU A 704 54.59 45.53 -72.27
C GLU A 704 55.96 46.16 -72.61
N PHE A 705 56.42 45.98 -73.86
CA PHE A 705 57.69 46.51 -74.38
C PHE A 705 57.41 47.40 -75.61
N PRO A 706 56.93 48.64 -75.43
CA PRO A 706 56.53 49.49 -76.54
C PRO A 706 57.72 49.88 -77.42
N MET A 707 57.60 49.64 -78.73
CA MET A 707 58.72 49.83 -79.68
C MET A 707 58.91 51.28 -80.15
N ASP A 708 57.91 52.13 -79.93
CA ASP A 708 57.84 53.49 -80.43
C ASP A 708 56.94 54.37 -79.54
N CYS A 709 57.02 55.68 -79.73
CA CYS A 709 56.21 56.66 -78.99
C CYS A 709 54.69 56.50 -79.21
N THR A 710 54.26 55.91 -80.33
CA THR A 710 52.85 55.65 -80.59
C THR A 710 52.31 54.47 -79.77
N GLN A 711 53.13 53.45 -79.48
CA GLN A 711 52.80 52.35 -78.56
C GLN A 711 52.80 52.81 -77.09
N ILE A 712 53.72 53.70 -76.71
CA ILE A 712 53.70 54.39 -75.41
C ILE A 712 52.38 55.15 -75.23
N MET A 713 51.97 55.91 -76.25
CA MET A 713 50.70 56.64 -76.26
C MET A 713 49.47 55.70 -76.16
N ARG A 714 49.50 54.53 -76.81
CA ARG A 714 48.46 53.49 -76.68
C ARG A 714 48.37 52.84 -75.29
N ASN A 715 49.44 52.90 -74.48
CA ASN A 715 49.41 52.55 -73.06
C ASN A 715 48.88 53.69 -72.16
N GLY A 716 48.32 54.76 -72.74
CA GLY A 716 47.72 55.88 -72.00
C GLY A 716 48.70 56.97 -71.56
N LYS A 717 49.94 56.98 -72.05
CA LYS A 717 50.92 58.04 -71.77
C LYS A 717 50.85 59.13 -72.83
N MET A 718 50.14 60.21 -72.51
CA MET A 718 49.76 61.27 -73.46
C MET A 718 50.64 62.55 -73.38
N GLU A 719 51.65 62.56 -72.52
CA GLU A 719 52.50 63.74 -72.27
C GLU A 719 53.75 63.70 -73.16
N SER A 720 54.18 64.86 -73.68
CA SER A 720 55.43 64.95 -74.45
C SER A 720 56.64 65.00 -73.51
N GLY A 721 57.68 64.21 -73.79
CA GLY A 721 58.83 64.04 -72.88
C GLY A 721 59.77 62.91 -73.29
N VAL A 722 60.77 62.61 -72.45
CA VAL A 722 61.72 61.50 -72.70
C VAL A 722 61.13 60.18 -72.21
N TYR A 723 61.10 59.17 -73.09
CA TYR A 723 60.64 57.81 -72.77
C TYR A 723 61.64 56.75 -73.23
N THR A 724 61.55 55.58 -72.63
CA THR A 724 62.27 54.38 -73.07
C THR A 724 61.40 53.55 -74.01
N ILE A 725 61.90 53.29 -75.22
CA ILE A 725 61.34 52.36 -76.20
C ILE A 725 62.19 51.10 -76.32
N TYR A 726 61.60 50.01 -76.82
CA TYR A 726 62.23 48.70 -76.95
C TYR A 726 62.38 48.30 -78.42
N ILE A 727 63.61 48.31 -78.93
CA ILE A 727 63.90 48.06 -80.35
C ILE A 727 63.49 46.62 -80.71
N ASN A 728 62.60 46.50 -81.71
CA ASN A 728 61.94 45.24 -82.10
C ASN A 728 61.21 44.52 -80.95
N GLY A 729 60.73 45.25 -79.94
CA GLY A 729 59.99 44.71 -78.80
C GLY A 729 60.85 43.91 -77.82
N ASN A 730 62.17 43.93 -77.99
CA ASN A 730 63.10 43.16 -77.18
C ASN A 730 63.41 43.90 -75.87
N ARG A 731 63.00 43.33 -74.73
CA ARG A 731 63.23 43.84 -73.37
C ARG A 731 64.70 44.25 -73.10
N SER A 732 65.66 43.58 -73.73
CA SER A 732 67.10 43.83 -73.55
C SER A 732 67.69 44.87 -74.51
N ARG A 733 66.89 45.45 -75.42
CA ARG A 733 67.32 46.49 -76.37
C ARG A 733 66.55 47.80 -76.18
N THR A 734 66.85 48.50 -75.09
CA THR A 734 66.25 49.80 -74.77
C THR A 734 66.92 50.96 -75.51
N MET A 735 66.13 51.96 -75.90
CA MET A 735 66.61 53.26 -76.38
C MET A 735 65.79 54.37 -75.72
N GLN A 736 66.44 55.42 -75.22
CA GLN A 736 65.76 56.64 -74.80
C GLN A 736 65.55 57.57 -76.00
N VAL A 737 64.34 58.10 -76.13
CA VAL A 737 63.92 59.02 -77.19
C VAL A 737 63.06 60.13 -76.61
N TYR A 738 63.06 61.31 -77.22
CA TYR A 738 62.05 62.32 -76.95
C TYR A 738 60.80 62.01 -77.76
N CYS A 739 59.68 61.76 -77.08
CA CYS A 739 58.37 61.60 -77.67
C CYS A 739 57.63 62.93 -77.71
N ASP A 740 57.21 63.33 -78.91
CA ASP A 740 56.19 64.37 -79.10
C ASP A 740 54.82 63.68 -79.25
N MET A 741 54.04 63.76 -78.17
CA MET A 741 52.66 63.24 -78.07
C MET A 741 51.61 64.27 -78.50
N THR A 742 52.04 65.45 -78.95
CA THR A 742 51.20 66.64 -79.14
C THR A 742 51.02 67.06 -80.60
N THR A 743 52.09 67.07 -81.41
CA THR A 743 52.00 67.50 -82.82
C THR A 743 51.26 66.48 -83.67
N ASP A 744 50.31 66.92 -84.49
CA ASP A 744 49.72 66.11 -85.58
C ASP A 744 49.19 64.73 -85.13
N GLY A 745 48.57 64.68 -83.95
CA GLY A 745 48.03 63.46 -83.34
C GLY A 745 49.02 62.64 -82.50
N GLY A 746 50.24 63.14 -82.28
CA GLY A 746 51.20 62.58 -81.33
C GLY A 746 51.88 61.28 -81.77
N GLY A 747 52.67 60.71 -80.85
CA GLY A 747 53.38 59.43 -81.04
C GLY A 747 54.66 59.54 -81.88
N TRP A 748 55.23 60.74 -82.05
CA TRP A 748 56.45 60.97 -82.84
C TRP A 748 57.72 60.78 -82.00
N ILE A 749 58.74 60.14 -82.59
CA ILE A 749 60.12 60.08 -82.08
C ILE A 749 60.89 61.27 -82.68
N VAL A 750 61.31 62.23 -81.86
CA VAL A 750 62.19 63.33 -82.32
C VAL A 750 63.63 62.82 -82.41
N PHE A 751 64.29 63.07 -83.54
CA PHE A 751 65.69 62.69 -83.77
C PHE A 751 66.65 63.87 -84.01
N GLN A 752 66.13 65.06 -84.30
CA GLN A 752 66.90 66.30 -84.41
C GLN A 752 66.07 67.46 -83.87
N ARG A 753 66.69 68.38 -83.11
CA ARG A 753 66.09 69.66 -82.72
C ARG A 753 67.11 70.80 -82.75
N ARG A 754 66.69 71.93 -83.31
CA ARG A 754 67.30 73.27 -83.29
C ARG A 754 66.25 74.26 -82.81
N SER A 755 66.56 75.04 -81.78
CA SER A 755 65.61 75.94 -81.12
C SER A 755 66.26 77.03 -80.26
N THR A 756 67.57 76.96 -80.02
CA THR A 756 68.28 77.93 -79.16
C THR A 756 69.63 78.38 -79.72
N GLY A 757 70.18 77.67 -80.72
CA GLY A 757 71.47 77.97 -81.34
C GLY A 757 72.70 77.71 -80.48
N LYS A 758 72.52 77.18 -79.27
CA LYS A 758 73.62 76.93 -78.31
C LYS A 758 74.49 75.75 -78.73
N LEU A 759 73.90 74.73 -79.35
CA LEU A 759 74.60 73.53 -79.75
C LEU A 759 75.19 73.70 -81.15
N ASN A 760 76.51 73.53 -81.26
CA ASN A 760 77.17 73.48 -82.56
C ASN A 760 76.85 72.15 -83.28
N PHE A 761 76.28 72.23 -84.49
CA PHE A 761 76.00 71.10 -85.39
C PHE A 761 77.08 70.90 -86.47
N MET A 762 78.09 71.78 -86.58
CA MET A 762 79.27 71.60 -87.42
C MET A 762 80.20 70.54 -86.80
N ARG A 763 79.78 69.28 -86.87
CA ARG A 763 80.38 68.10 -86.22
C ARG A 763 80.97 67.12 -87.21
N ARG A 764 81.86 66.27 -86.70
CA ARG A 764 82.55 65.22 -87.46
C ARG A 764 81.70 63.96 -87.66
N TRP A 765 82.05 63.16 -88.67
CA TRP A 765 81.40 61.89 -89.04
C TRP A 765 81.10 60.99 -87.83
N ARG A 766 82.08 60.82 -86.93
CA ARG A 766 81.96 59.95 -85.75
C ARG A 766 80.99 60.47 -84.68
N GLU A 767 80.83 61.79 -84.58
CA GLU A 767 79.84 62.42 -83.69
C GLU A 767 78.43 62.26 -84.26
N TYR A 768 78.27 62.50 -85.56
CA TYR A 768 77.00 62.29 -86.28
C TYR A 768 76.50 60.84 -86.25
N ILE A 769 77.42 59.87 -86.22
CA ILE A 769 77.11 58.45 -85.98
C ILE A 769 76.51 58.24 -84.58
N LYS A 770 77.21 58.67 -83.53
CA LYS A 770 76.87 58.40 -82.11
C LYS A 770 75.65 59.20 -81.61
N GLY A 771 75.48 60.42 -82.12
CA GLY A 771 74.59 61.42 -81.57
C GLY A 771 75.28 62.35 -80.56
N PHE A 772 74.72 63.55 -80.40
CA PHE A 772 75.24 64.63 -79.55
C PHE A 772 74.11 65.60 -79.15
N GLY A 773 74.26 66.30 -78.02
CA GLY A 773 73.22 67.14 -77.42
C GLY A 773 72.28 66.38 -76.48
N GLU A 774 71.28 67.08 -75.94
CA GLU A 774 70.37 66.58 -74.91
C GLU A 774 68.94 66.46 -75.44
N LEU A 775 68.26 65.34 -75.16
CA LEU A 775 66.93 65.03 -75.71
C LEU A 775 65.84 66.09 -75.38
N THR A 776 66.07 66.91 -74.35
CA THR A 776 65.16 67.96 -73.87
C THR A 776 65.47 69.38 -74.36
N ASP A 777 66.63 69.63 -74.97
CA ASP A 777 67.01 70.90 -75.62
C ASP A 777 67.37 70.59 -77.10
N GLU A 778 68.43 71.20 -77.65
CA GLU A 778 68.96 70.85 -78.98
C GLU A 778 69.74 69.52 -78.98
N PHE A 779 69.53 68.69 -80.00
CA PHE A 779 70.26 67.42 -80.17
C PHE A 779 70.24 66.85 -81.59
N TRP A 780 71.12 65.89 -81.84
CA TRP A 780 71.08 64.91 -82.92
C TRP A 780 71.14 63.50 -82.33
N LEU A 781 70.15 62.65 -82.62
CA LEU A 781 70.00 61.33 -81.99
C LEU A 781 71.13 60.35 -82.34
N GLY A 782 71.75 60.50 -83.51
CA GLY A 782 72.80 59.62 -84.02
C GLY A 782 72.34 58.74 -85.18
N LEU A 783 73.10 58.73 -86.28
CA LEU A 783 72.75 58.03 -87.52
C LEU A 783 72.59 56.52 -87.32
N GLU A 784 73.35 55.89 -86.41
CA GLU A 784 73.17 54.47 -86.07
C GLU A 784 71.82 54.22 -85.39
N LYS A 785 71.40 55.09 -84.45
CA LYS A 785 70.09 54.95 -83.78
C LYS A 785 68.93 55.15 -84.75
N ILE A 786 69.04 56.15 -85.64
CA ILE A 786 68.02 56.43 -86.67
C ILE A 786 67.95 55.27 -87.69
N HIS A 787 69.09 54.66 -88.03
CA HIS A 787 69.13 53.43 -88.82
C HIS A 787 68.45 52.27 -88.08
N GLU A 788 68.75 52.01 -86.80
CA GLU A 788 68.12 50.92 -86.04
C GLU A 788 66.59 51.06 -85.93
N LEU A 789 66.08 52.29 -85.78
CA LEU A 789 64.64 52.56 -85.74
C LEU A 789 63.96 52.29 -87.09
N THR A 790 64.56 52.74 -88.19
CA THR A 790 63.95 52.71 -89.54
C THR A 790 64.22 51.43 -90.32
N ASN A 791 65.27 50.67 -89.95
CA ASN A 791 65.61 49.36 -90.50
C ASN A 791 64.79 48.23 -89.86
N THR A 792 63.47 48.45 -89.80
CA THR A 792 62.48 47.52 -89.24
C THR A 792 61.37 47.26 -90.28
N PRO A 793 60.50 46.24 -90.10
CA PRO A 793 59.34 46.03 -90.96
C PRO A 793 58.36 47.21 -90.96
N THR A 794 58.35 48.00 -89.87
CA THR A 794 57.58 49.23 -89.74
C THR A 794 58.01 50.25 -90.80
N GLN A 795 57.05 50.78 -91.56
CA GLN A 795 57.26 51.96 -92.39
C GLN A 795 57.09 53.21 -91.51
N TYR A 796 58.05 54.13 -91.60
CA TYR A 796 58.01 55.41 -90.89
C TYR A 796 57.73 56.55 -91.87
N GLU A 797 56.89 57.49 -91.47
CA GLU A 797 56.88 58.85 -92.01
C GLU A 797 57.92 59.69 -91.27
N VAL A 798 58.65 60.56 -91.99
CA VAL A 798 59.49 61.61 -91.40
C VAL A 798 58.81 62.96 -91.57
N ARG A 799 58.84 63.77 -90.52
CA ARG A 799 58.31 65.12 -90.45
C ARG A 799 59.43 66.10 -90.09
N PHE A 800 59.56 67.13 -90.91
CA PHE A 800 60.40 68.31 -90.69
C PHE A 800 59.46 69.45 -90.28
N ASP A 801 59.56 69.94 -89.05
CA ASP A 801 58.88 71.17 -88.61
C ASP A 801 59.90 72.33 -88.60
N LEU A 802 59.53 73.47 -89.18
CA LEU A 802 60.41 74.60 -89.49
C LEU A 802 59.82 75.90 -88.95
N GLY A 803 60.66 76.85 -88.54
CA GLY A 803 60.22 78.15 -88.04
C GLY A 803 61.13 79.33 -88.34
N LEU A 804 60.51 80.50 -88.45
CA LEU A 804 61.15 81.80 -88.50
C LEU A 804 60.20 82.84 -87.89
N GLY A 805 60.58 83.44 -86.76
CA GLY A 805 59.73 84.30 -85.96
C GLY A 805 58.47 83.57 -85.49
N SER A 806 57.30 84.11 -85.81
CA SER A 806 55.99 83.50 -85.55
C SER A 806 55.52 82.54 -86.65
N GLU A 807 56.14 82.51 -87.84
CA GLU A 807 55.75 81.56 -88.88
C GLU A 807 56.22 80.14 -88.52
N ARG A 808 55.36 79.14 -88.73
CA ARG A 808 55.71 77.72 -88.69
C ARG A 808 55.23 77.01 -89.94
N LYS A 809 56.09 76.16 -90.50
CA LYS A 809 55.85 75.35 -91.70
C LYS A 809 56.29 73.91 -91.46
N TYR A 810 55.82 72.99 -92.29
CA TYR A 810 56.23 71.60 -92.21
C TYR A 810 56.31 70.91 -93.57
N ALA A 811 57.16 69.88 -93.63
CA ALA A 811 57.25 68.90 -94.70
C ALA A 811 57.20 67.49 -94.10
N ILE A 812 56.43 66.59 -94.71
CA ILE A 812 56.35 65.17 -94.36
C ILE A 812 56.72 64.35 -95.60
N TYR A 813 57.46 63.27 -95.40
CA TYR A 813 57.73 62.27 -96.42
C TYR A 813 57.41 60.88 -95.86
N ASP A 814 56.69 60.06 -96.62
CA ASP A 814 56.50 58.65 -96.26
C ASP A 814 57.77 57.81 -96.49
N ASN A 815 57.75 56.55 -96.03
CA ASN A 815 58.82 55.55 -96.24
C ASN A 815 60.26 56.03 -95.92
N PHE A 816 60.45 56.80 -94.84
CA PHE A 816 61.77 57.25 -94.41
C PHE A 816 62.60 56.10 -93.85
N LYS A 817 63.77 55.85 -94.45
CA LYS A 817 64.77 54.87 -93.99
C LYS A 817 66.19 55.34 -94.27
N LEU A 818 67.11 55.05 -93.35
CA LEU A 818 68.55 55.22 -93.58
C LEU A 818 69.20 53.87 -93.84
N ALA A 819 70.12 53.82 -94.81
CA ALA A 819 70.99 52.67 -95.03
C ALA A 819 72.02 52.51 -93.87
N PRO A 820 72.66 51.34 -93.70
CA PRO A 820 73.71 51.17 -92.69
C PRO A 820 74.97 52.00 -92.98
N SER A 821 75.86 52.13 -92.00
CA SER A 821 77.12 52.88 -92.09
C SER A 821 78.02 52.51 -93.29
N LYS A 822 78.02 51.22 -93.69
CA LYS A 822 78.70 50.71 -94.90
C LYS A 822 78.22 51.37 -96.20
N GLN A 823 76.99 51.87 -96.23
CA GLN A 823 76.39 52.63 -97.33
C GLN A 823 76.25 54.13 -96.97
N LYS A 824 77.12 54.64 -96.09
CA LYS A 824 77.22 56.07 -95.71
C LYS A 824 75.88 56.72 -95.30
N PHE A 825 75.00 55.93 -94.67
CA PHE A 825 73.65 56.33 -94.24
C PHE A 825 72.79 56.95 -95.36
N LYS A 826 72.91 56.40 -96.57
CA LYS A 826 72.12 56.75 -97.75
C LYS A 826 70.63 56.91 -97.43
N LEU A 827 70.06 58.05 -97.82
CA LEU A 827 68.67 58.42 -97.58
C LEU A 827 67.72 57.65 -98.49
N THR A 828 66.67 57.08 -97.89
CA THR A 828 65.44 56.67 -98.57
C THR A 828 64.29 57.49 -98.00
N ILE A 829 63.49 58.10 -98.87
CA ILE A 829 62.17 58.70 -98.60
C ILE A 829 61.20 58.33 -99.72
N GLY A 830 59.91 58.57 -99.52
CA GLY A 830 58.87 58.48 -100.55
C GLY A 830 58.17 59.82 -100.77
N ASN A 831 56.83 59.83 -100.75
CA ASN A 831 56.02 60.94 -101.26
C ASN A 831 56.01 62.15 -100.32
N TYR A 832 56.18 63.35 -100.87
CA TYR A 832 56.07 64.63 -100.14
C TYR A 832 54.61 65.01 -99.83
N LYS A 833 54.39 65.53 -98.61
CA LYS A 833 53.18 66.21 -98.13
C LYS A 833 53.58 67.36 -97.21
N GLY A 834 53.20 68.60 -97.50
CA GLY A 834 53.48 69.70 -96.57
C GLY A 834 53.13 71.09 -97.10
N ASN A 835 53.47 72.11 -96.30
CA ASN A 835 53.31 73.53 -96.65
C ASN A 835 54.63 74.32 -96.65
N ALA A 836 55.77 73.64 -96.47
CA ALA A 836 57.13 74.18 -96.57
C ALA A 836 57.76 74.12 -97.97
N GLY A 837 57.13 73.42 -98.92
CA GLY A 837 57.75 73.07 -100.20
C GLY A 837 58.70 71.87 -100.07
N ASP A 838 58.97 71.18 -101.18
CA ASP A 838 59.75 69.95 -101.21
C ASP A 838 61.24 70.22 -101.46
N ALA A 839 62.07 70.07 -100.42
CA ALA A 839 63.53 70.14 -100.54
C ALA A 839 64.21 68.76 -100.56
N MET A 840 63.61 67.73 -99.95
CA MET A 840 64.29 66.45 -99.71
C MET A 840 64.17 65.45 -100.86
N THR A 841 63.15 65.52 -101.73
CA THR A 841 63.06 64.61 -102.90
C THR A 841 64.26 64.78 -103.83
N TYR A 842 64.84 65.98 -103.91
CA TYR A 842 66.12 66.23 -104.58
C TYR A 842 67.26 65.38 -103.99
N HIS A 843 67.33 65.32 -102.66
CA HIS A 843 68.31 64.58 -101.85
C HIS A 843 68.05 63.06 -101.77
N GLN A 844 66.97 62.54 -102.39
CA GLN A 844 66.67 61.11 -102.45
C GLN A 844 67.87 60.31 -102.97
N GLY A 845 68.26 59.28 -102.22
CA GLY A 845 69.43 58.44 -102.53
C GLY A 845 70.79 59.11 -102.29
N GLY A 846 70.84 60.31 -101.71
CA GLY A 846 72.10 60.95 -101.27
C GLY A 846 72.69 60.24 -100.05
N SER A 847 74.01 60.16 -99.98
CA SER A 847 74.75 59.75 -98.78
C SER A 847 74.83 60.92 -97.79
N PHE A 848 75.05 60.66 -96.51
CA PHE A 848 75.28 61.74 -95.55
C PHE A 848 76.72 62.28 -95.69
N SER A 849 76.89 63.58 -95.92
CA SER A 849 78.20 64.27 -95.99
C SER A 849 78.48 65.04 -94.70
N THR A 850 79.76 65.06 -94.29
CA THR A 850 80.28 65.77 -93.10
C THR A 850 81.62 66.42 -93.43
N VAL A 851 82.08 67.33 -92.56
CA VAL A 851 83.34 68.10 -92.74
C VAL A 851 84.58 67.24 -92.98
N ASP A 852 84.61 66.03 -92.42
CA ASP A 852 85.72 65.07 -92.46
C ASP A 852 85.36 63.74 -93.17
N SER A 853 84.14 63.62 -93.70
CA SER A 853 83.78 62.59 -94.67
C SER A 853 82.83 63.19 -95.71
N ASP A 854 83.43 63.59 -96.83
CA ASP A 854 82.69 63.87 -98.08
C ASP A 854 82.11 62.56 -98.62
N ASN A 855 80.83 62.56 -99.02
CA ASN A 855 80.12 61.43 -99.61
C ASN A 855 79.10 61.87 -100.68
N ASP A 856 79.13 63.14 -101.12
CA ASP A 856 78.19 63.68 -102.10
C ASP A 856 78.78 63.65 -103.53
N ILE A 857 78.10 64.28 -104.50
CA ILE A 857 78.50 64.23 -105.93
C ILE A 857 78.93 65.60 -106.49
N ALA A 858 79.18 66.58 -105.62
CA ALA A 858 79.73 67.87 -106.04
C ALA A 858 81.23 67.79 -106.34
N LEU A 859 81.78 68.87 -106.91
CA LEU A 859 83.22 69.03 -107.15
C LEU A 859 84.05 69.29 -105.88
N GLY A 860 83.41 69.40 -104.72
CA GLY A 860 84.04 69.51 -103.41
C GLY A 860 83.02 69.59 -102.27
N ASN A 861 83.40 69.08 -101.11
CA ASN A 861 82.57 68.85 -99.92
C ASN A 861 81.53 69.95 -99.62
N CYS A 862 80.25 69.62 -99.85
CA CYS A 862 79.13 70.53 -99.60
C CYS A 862 78.91 70.80 -98.10
N ALA A 863 79.22 69.86 -97.21
CA ALA A 863 79.08 70.04 -95.77
C ALA A 863 80.11 71.01 -95.17
N LEU A 864 81.33 71.03 -95.72
CA LEU A 864 82.33 72.04 -95.41
C LEU A 864 81.91 73.42 -95.94
N THR A 865 81.46 73.46 -97.20
CA THR A 865 81.04 74.69 -97.89
C THR A 865 79.82 75.35 -97.24
N HIS A 866 78.85 74.56 -96.78
CA HIS A 866 77.58 75.03 -96.21
C HIS A 866 77.51 74.96 -94.67
N GLN A 867 78.64 74.71 -93.99
CA GLN A 867 78.75 74.73 -92.52
C GLN A 867 77.73 73.82 -91.78
N GLY A 868 77.33 72.71 -92.40
CA GLY A 868 76.34 71.78 -91.82
C GLY A 868 76.32 70.45 -92.57
N ALA A 869 76.20 69.35 -91.82
CA ALA A 869 76.20 68.00 -92.38
C ALA A 869 74.81 67.56 -92.83
N TRP A 870 74.68 67.05 -94.06
CA TRP A 870 73.39 66.72 -94.67
C TRP A 870 73.51 65.60 -95.71
N TRP A 871 72.37 65.11 -96.20
CA TRP A 871 72.28 64.16 -97.32
C TRP A 871 72.48 64.86 -98.68
N TYR A 872 73.58 65.58 -98.86
CA TYR A 872 73.82 66.36 -100.08
C TYR A 872 73.89 65.47 -101.33
N LYS A 873 73.50 66.08 -102.45
CA LYS A 873 73.60 65.46 -103.78
C LYS A 873 74.61 66.26 -104.59
N ASN A 874 74.17 67.27 -105.34
CA ASN A 874 75.07 68.31 -105.83
C ASN A 874 74.84 69.59 -105.00
N CYS A 875 75.32 69.54 -103.75
CA CYS A 875 75.00 70.50 -102.69
C CYS A 875 73.49 70.62 -102.38
N HIS A 876 73.01 71.79 -101.95
CA HIS A 876 71.86 71.95 -101.05
C HIS A 876 70.58 72.49 -101.72
N LEU A 877 69.42 71.93 -101.32
CA LEU A 877 68.15 72.66 -101.23
C LEU A 877 67.64 72.77 -99.78
N ALA A 878 68.27 72.04 -98.85
CA ALA A 878 68.07 72.20 -97.41
C ALA A 878 69.39 71.95 -96.68
N ASN A 879 69.51 72.57 -95.50
CA ASN A 879 70.58 72.31 -94.55
C ASN A 879 70.07 72.68 -93.14
N LEU A 880 69.34 71.79 -92.47
CA LEU A 880 68.85 72.06 -91.10
C LEU A 880 69.93 71.90 -90.02
N ASN A 881 71.14 71.49 -90.43
CA ASN A 881 72.30 71.30 -89.58
C ASN A 881 73.35 72.43 -89.73
N GLY A 882 73.04 73.48 -90.49
CA GLY A 882 73.88 74.66 -90.68
C GLY A 882 74.08 75.52 -89.43
N GLY A 883 74.83 76.61 -89.58
CA GLY A 883 75.06 77.61 -88.55
C GLY A 883 73.75 78.28 -88.12
N PHE A 884 73.47 78.33 -86.82
CA PHE A 884 72.24 78.93 -86.32
C PHE A 884 72.34 80.46 -86.38
N GLY A 885 71.44 81.10 -87.13
CA GLY A 885 71.47 82.55 -87.36
C GLY A 885 72.48 83.02 -88.43
N ASP A 886 73.17 82.10 -89.13
CA ASP A 886 74.14 82.47 -90.16
C ASP A 886 73.45 82.79 -91.50
N ASN A 887 73.32 84.07 -91.83
CA ASN A 887 72.69 84.53 -93.07
C ASN A 887 73.66 84.61 -94.26
N ARG A 888 74.89 84.10 -94.14
CA ARG A 888 75.80 83.94 -95.28
C ARG A 888 75.28 82.83 -96.21
N HIS A 889 75.56 82.99 -97.51
CA HIS A 889 74.99 82.16 -98.58
C HIS A 889 75.08 80.65 -98.27
N SER A 890 73.92 80.06 -97.96
CA SER A 890 73.71 78.63 -97.69
C SER A 890 74.37 78.08 -96.41
N MET A 891 75.00 78.92 -95.59
CA MET A 891 75.72 78.51 -94.38
C MET A 891 74.79 78.36 -93.16
N GLY A 892 73.61 78.98 -93.21
CA GLY A 892 72.59 78.95 -92.17
C GLY A 892 71.75 77.68 -92.08
N VAL A 893 70.93 77.57 -91.03
CA VAL A 893 69.84 76.57 -90.95
C VAL A 893 68.79 76.92 -92.00
N ASN A 894 68.73 76.23 -93.14
CA ASN A 894 67.93 76.68 -94.30
C ASN A 894 67.06 75.60 -94.96
N TRP A 895 66.01 76.07 -95.64
CA TRP A 895 65.08 75.29 -96.46
C TRP A 895 64.65 76.15 -97.64
N GLU A 896 65.29 75.91 -98.80
CA GLU A 896 65.23 76.79 -99.97
C GLU A 896 63.79 77.05 -100.46
N PRO A 897 62.89 76.05 -100.59
CA PRO A 897 61.52 76.25 -101.09
C PRO A 897 60.58 77.11 -100.23
N TRP A 898 61.01 77.63 -99.08
CA TRP A 898 60.19 78.51 -98.22
C TRP A 898 60.81 79.88 -97.92
N LYS A 899 62.10 79.93 -97.55
CA LYS A 899 62.81 81.18 -97.20
C LYS A 899 64.14 81.36 -97.96
N GLY A 900 64.40 80.53 -98.97
CA GLY A 900 65.66 80.54 -99.71
C GLY A 900 66.85 80.07 -98.86
N HIS A 901 68.04 80.43 -99.32
CA HIS A 901 69.33 80.04 -98.71
C HIS A 901 70.13 81.26 -98.18
N LEU A 902 69.49 82.43 -98.04
CA LEU A 902 70.11 83.66 -97.51
C LEU A 902 69.56 84.06 -96.11
N GLN A 903 68.66 83.26 -95.56
CA GLN A 903 68.01 83.49 -94.27
C GLN A 903 68.07 82.21 -93.45
N SER A 904 68.75 82.25 -92.30
CA SER A 904 68.65 81.16 -91.31
C SER A 904 67.28 81.17 -90.66
N LEU A 905 66.71 79.98 -90.53
CA LEU A 905 65.57 79.65 -89.68
C LEU A 905 65.97 79.75 -88.18
N ASP A 906 64.99 79.98 -87.31
CA ASP A 906 65.15 80.01 -85.84
C ASP A 906 64.57 78.77 -85.14
N PHE A 907 63.94 77.88 -85.90
CA PHE A 907 63.50 76.58 -85.41
C PHE A 907 63.59 75.54 -86.53
N ALA A 908 64.11 74.36 -86.17
CA ALA A 908 64.02 73.16 -86.99
C ALA A 908 63.91 71.93 -86.09
N GLU A 909 62.96 71.03 -86.36
CA GLU A 909 62.85 69.75 -85.68
C GLU A 909 62.58 68.66 -86.71
N ILE A 910 63.24 67.50 -86.56
CA ILE A 910 63.04 66.33 -87.43
C ILE A 910 62.64 65.14 -86.58
N LYS A 911 61.50 64.53 -86.92
CA LYS A 911 60.87 63.45 -86.15
C LYS A 911 60.21 62.39 -87.02
N ILE A 912 60.09 61.16 -86.50
CA ILE A 912 59.54 60.01 -87.23
C ILE A 912 58.39 59.34 -86.48
N ARG A 913 57.45 58.74 -87.22
CA ARG A 913 56.33 57.97 -86.64
C ARG A 913 55.92 56.82 -87.56
N PRO A 914 55.41 55.69 -87.03
CA PRO A 914 54.84 54.62 -87.86
C PRO A 914 53.67 55.12 -88.73
N VAL A 915 53.70 54.82 -90.03
CA VAL A 915 52.68 55.23 -91.00
C VAL A 915 51.30 54.66 -90.63
N GLY A 916 50.25 55.47 -90.78
CA GLY A 916 48.85 55.02 -90.78
C GLY A 916 48.18 54.86 -89.40
N VAL A 917 48.79 55.33 -88.31
CA VAL A 917 48.19 55.19 -86.97
C VAL A 917 47.14 56.28 -86.65
N ALA A 918 47.29 57.49 -87.19
CA ALA A 918 46.32 58.57 -87.03
C ALA A 918 45.04 58.34 -87.87
N GLY A 919 44.14 57.46 -87.43
CA GLY A 919 42.84 57.28 -88.10
C GLY A 919 41.89 56.16 -87.65
N ARG A 920 42.29 55.21 -86.79
CA ARG A 920 41.46 54.02 -86.45
C ARG A 920 40.99 53.93 -84.98
N GLN A 921 40.28 54.94 -84.48
CA GLN A 921 39.51 54.85 -83.22
C GLN A 921 38.12 55.50 -83.28
N LYS A 922 37.23 54.99 -84.15
CA LYS A 922 35.76 55.24 -84.07
C LYS A 922 34.92 54.00 -84.44
N ARG A 923 35.27 52.82 -83.91
CA ARG A 923 34.37 51.65 -83.85
C ARG A 923 34.77 50.68 -82.73
N SER A 924 33.77 49.94 -82.23
CA SER A 924 33.84 48.88 -81.20
C SER A 924 34.55 49.21 -79.86
N LEU A 925 33.80 49.81 -78.92
CA LEU A 925 33.96 49.55 -77.48
C LEU A 925 32.61 49.71 -76.72
N LYS A 926 31.55 49.08 -77.24
CA LYS A 926 30.24 48.90 -76.59
C LYS A 926 29.72 47.46 -76.75
N ARG A 927 30.52 46.48 -76.30
CA ARG A 927 30.05 45.08 -76.10
C ARG A 927 30.99 44.25 -75.23
N ARG A 928 30.76 44.26 -73.90
CA ARG A 928 31.01 43.17 -72.92
C ARG A 928 30.83 43.68 -71.47
N VAL A 929 29.57 43.85 -71.08
CA VAL A 929 29.12 43.80 -69.67
C VAL A 929 27.78 43.07 -69.67
N ALA A 930 27.81 41.76 -69.43
CA ALA A 930 26.66 40.89 -69.21
C ALA A 930 27.16 39.50 -68.80
N VAL A 931 26.67 38.96 -67.68
CA VAL A 931 26.90 37.60 -67.12
C VAL A 931 28.40 37.30 -66.85
N TYR A 932 28.86 37.24 -65.60
CA TYR A 932 28.25 36.60 -64.43
C TYR A 932 28.01 37.55 -63.24
#